data_AF-A0A5J4LDC1-F1
#
_entry.id   AF-A0A5J4LDC1-F1
#
_cell.length_a   1.000
_cell.length_b   1.000
_cell.length_c   1.000
_cell.angle_alpha   90.00
_cell.angle_beta   90.00
_cell.angle_gamma   90.00
#
_symmetry.space_group_name_H-M   'P 1'
#
loop_
_entity.id
_entity.type
_entity.pdbx_description
1 polymer ?
#
loop_
_entity_poly.entity_id
_entity_poly.type
_entity_poly.pdbx_seq_one_letter_code
_entity_poly.pdbx_strand_id
1 'polypeptide(L)'
;MTTSEPAGRGDRAAHYAQLLDHAGRTTVSLRARPGATAGRPWGSGVLIAPGWVLTCAHVLAASDGRRRDTGPDGVLGVAFGGRVVPARPAYDLSRPDPDAGPAARADLALVRLLDPEPEHPCAWLSDQPATLLEDAYIFRGHDQPGPGGGEAPGNGGARGGAAAGRSGGRAGRAARETPAAPRAPVDPFIAVRFGARDARGLQFGSDVRVTPGASGGPLIDCDRGEVVGIVKGRHQQDHVGLAVPVTALRGLGPEHLVPGAEGLGPDPYHALMSLHDRWHWAGQELGRAAGPTWFDAQHAIMSGRGRLWGVQERLQALDLLARLPAPRDPLVVEAAVGEVLERGDGPGAWSLRTWRDGHGALYQGSDPYTELRAFVHYLRIVAQLTADEARDVPGDEAAAVRGQAARLAEFVQAKAVVLQPQDRRRIGPVRRRPRSVLVEFEPLFYDEGGPELFNWSVSEGYGRGQWLRVDVQESAGGVPFEQAREQVLCRLGGRLLRADGDAGPGARVRLEVAVPEGHWHTAAGRWEVAASTRRTARLRPVGSGRAVILRDQGRREQVDPAWLRRWQGLAAAGELRALRIAPQAGDGAGSGSAEAVWRLLETAGEGALPALCHTVADGFGRDAVGAVLDTGFPAGLWPAGGHGEERDCDARCEEFHRGVRELLQGSGGLVRLPELVRQLRAKAAEAAGEGTHWARDLVLLYDDPEDPIPPLFADRPQLSPR
;
A
#
# COMPACT_ATOMS: atom_id res chain seq x y z
N MET A 1 24.71 -28.63 -26.94
CA MET A 1 25.86 -27.77 -26.61
C MET A 1 26.41 -27.21 -27.90
N THR A 2 25.93 -26.03 -28.29
CA THR A 2 26.52 -25.18 -29.32
C THR A 2 26.95 -23.93 -28.59
N THR A 3 28.25 -23.84 -28.31
CA THR A 3 28.91 -22.65 -27.76
C THR A 3 28.71 -21.50 -28.74
N SER A 4 27.86 -20.54 -28.39
CA SER A 4 27.75 -19.27 -29.11
C SER A 4 29.06 -18.51 -28.94
N GLU A 5 29.76 -18.24 -30.05
CA GLU A 5 30.89 -17.33 -30.08
C GLU A 5 30.47 -15.94 -29.56
N PRO A 6 31.36 -15.20 -28.87
CA PRO A 6 31.05 -13.84 -28.44
C PRO A 6 30.86 -12.96 -29.67
N ALA A 7 29.63 -12.49 -29.87
CA ALA A 7 29.27 -11.58 -30.94
C ALA A 7 30.24 -10.38 -30.98
N GLY A 8 30.73 -10.04 -32.18
CA GLY A 8 31.69 -8.96 -32.38
C GLY A 8 31.17 -7.61 -31.86
N ARG A 9 32.09 -6.68 -31.55
CA ARG A 9 31.78 -5.32 -31.02
C ARG A 9 30.71 -4.57 -31.82
N GLY A 10 30.63 -4.77 -33.14
CA GLY A 10 29.62 -4.15 -34.01
C GLY A 10 28.21 -4.72 -33.85
N ASP A 11 28.07 -5.99 -33.47
CA ASP A 11 26.79 -6.70 -33.33
C ASP A 11 26.10 -6.33 -31.99
N ARG A 12 26.90 -6.12 -30.93
CA ARG A 12 26.39 -5.66 -29.62
C ARG A 12 25.87 -4.23 -29.64
N ALA A 13 26.49 -3.32 -30.42
CA ALA A 13 26.02 -1.94 -30.54
C ALA A 13 24.67 -1.84 -31.26
N ALA A 14 24.43 -2.70 -32.25
CA ALA A 14 23.13 -2.82 -32.91
C ALA A 14 22.07 -3.41 -31.96
N HIS A 15 22.45 -4.40 -31.15
CA HIS A 15 21.54 -5.06 -30.20
C HIS A 15 20.96 -4.12 -29.13
N TYR A 16 21.76 -3.18 -28.61
CA TYR A 16 21.31 -2.25 -27.57
C TYR A 16 20.94 -0.85 -28.09
N ALA A 17 20.93 -0.62 -29.41
CA ALA A 17 20.84 0.72 -30.00
C ALA A 17 19.68 1.58 -29.44
N GLN A 18 18.50 0.98 -29.24
CA GLN A 18 17.34 1.66 -28.66
C GLN A 18 17.58 2.11 -27.21
N LEU A 19 18.09 1.22 -26.35
CA LEU A 19 18.43 1.54 -24.96
C LEU A 19 19.43 2.69 -24.88
N LEU A 20 20.42 2.69 -25.78
CA LEU A 20 21.49 3.67 -25.80
C LEU A 20 21.00 5.05 -26.26
N ASP A 21 20.10 5.09 -27.24
CA ASP A 21 19.40 6.32 -27.63
C ASP A 21 18.57 6.88 -26.46
N HIS A 22 17.86 6.02 -25.74
CA HIS A 22 17.13 6.39 -24.53
C HIS A 22 18.04 6.93 -23.42
N ALA A 23 19.17 6.27 -23.16
CA ALA A 23 20.19 6.75 -22.23
C ALA A 23 20.75 8.13 -22.62
N GLY A 24 20.92 8.36 -23.93
CA GLY A 24 21.27 9.68 -24.48
C GLY A 24 20.25 10.74 -24.13
N ARG A 25 18.96 10.46 -24.37
CA ARG A 25 17.86 11.42 -24.15
C ARG A 25 17.61 11.72 -22.66
N THR A 26 17.92 10.79 -21.75
CA THR A 26 17.74 10.97 -20.30
C THR A 26 18.96 11.57 -19.61
N THR A 27 20.15 11.51 -20.24
CA THR A 27 21.37 12.11 -19.69
C THR A 27 21.41 13.60 -19.97
N VAL A 28 21.60 14.39 -18.93
CA VAL A 28 21.59 15.86 -18.99
C VAL A 28 22.96 16.42 -18.69
N SER A 29 23.19 17.67 -19.08
CA SER A 29 24.39 18.42 -18.74
C SER A 29 24.08 19.55 -17.77
N LEU A 30 24.77 19.59 -16.63
CA LEU A 30 24.64 20.67 -15.64
C LEU A 30 25.62 21.79 -15.94
N ARG A 31 25.13 23.03 -15.92
CA ARG A 31 25.90 24.24 -16.26
C ARG A 31 25.37 25.47 -15.53
N ALA A 32 26.08 26.58 -15.68
CA ALA A 32 25.59 27.88 -15.23
C ALA A 32 24.27 28.26 -15.94
N ARG A 33 23.49 29.16 -15.35
CA ARG A 33 22.17 29.58 -15.86
C ARG A 33 22.21 29.97 -17.36
N PRO A 34 21.10 29.80 -18.10
CA PRO A 34 20.94 30.39 -19.44
C PRO A 34 21.27 31.90 -19.44
N GLY A 35 22.26 32.31 -20.24
CA GLY A 35 22.72 33.71 -20.35
C GLY A 35 24.00 34.07 -19.59
N ALA A 36 24.56 33.16 -18.78
CA ALA A 36 25.95 33.27 -18.34
C ALA A 36 26.91 32.99 -19.52
N THR A 37 28.11 33.59 -19.55
CA THR A 37 29.11 33.33 -20.60
C THR A 37 29.29 31.83 -20.80
N ALA A 38 29.21 31.36 -22.04
CA ALA A 38 29.23 29.94 -22.42
C ALA A 38 30.43 29.21 -21.78
N GLY A 39 30.18 28.58 -20.64
CA GLY A 39 31.17 27.84 -19.88
C GLY A 39 31.11 26.35 -20.20
N ARG A 40 32.23 25.64 -19.95
CA ARG A 40 32.24 24.18 -19.97
C ARG A 40 31.20 23.63 -18.99
N PRO A 41 30.55 22.49 -19.30
CA PRO A 41 29.62 21.85 -18.38
C PRO A 41 30.33 21.48 -17.07
N TRP A 42 29.62 21.62 -15.95
CA TRP A 42 30.12 21.26 -14.61
C TRP A 42 30.20 19.74 -14.44
N GLY A 43 29.26 19.03 -15.07
CA GLY A 43 29.12 17.59 -15.04
C GLY A 43 27.88 17.14 -15.80
N SER A 44 27.54 15.87 -15.61
CA SER A 44 26.34 15.24 -16.15
C SER A 44 25.31 14.97 -15.04
N GLY A 45 24.09 14.67 -15.43
CA GLY A 45 23.03 14.19 -14.56
C GLY A 45 22.13 13.23 -15.33
N VAL A 46 21.14 12.65 -14.64
CA VAL A 46 20.19 11.71 -15.23
C VAL A 46 18.78 12.14 -14.84
N LEU A 47 17.88 12.27 -15.81
CA LEU A 47 16.45 12.44 -15.56
C LEU A 47 15.90 11.11 -15.03
N ILE A 48 15.47 11.09 -13.77
CA ILE A 48 15.05 9.86 -13.09
C ILE A 48 13.57 9.86 -12.71
N ALA A 49 12.93 11.01 -12.59
CA ALA A 49 11.50 11.13 -12.32
C ALA A 49 11.00 12.48 -12.89
N PRO A 50 9.69 12.69 -13.06
CA PRO A 50 9.15 13.95 -13.58
C PRO A 50 9.67 15.18 -12.83
N GLY A 51 10.43 16.03 -13.51
CA GLY A 51 11.04 17.23 -12.93
C GLY A 51 12.28 16.99 -12.09
N TRP A 52 12.84 15.78 -12.04
CA TRP A 52 13.95 15.41 -11.14
C TRP A 52 15.16 14.87 -11.89
N VAL A 53 16.31 15.48 -11.61
CA VAL A 53 17.64 15.08 -12.09
C VAL A 53 18.48 14.56 -10.93
N LEU A 54 19.05 13.38 -11.09
CA LEU A 54 20.06 12.80 -10.21
C LEU A 54 21.46 13.12 -10.72
N THR A 55 22.36 13.53 -9.84
CA THR A 55 23.77 13.80 -10.17
C THR A 55 24.66 13.54 -8.94
N CYS A 56 25.98 13.69 -9.08
CA CYS A 56 26.87 13.70 -7.93
C CYS A 56 26.84 15.06 -7.21
N ALA A 57 26.92 15.05 -5.88
CA ALA A 57 26.90 16.28 -5.09
C ALA A 57 28.08 17.20 -5.42
N HIS A 58 29.27 16.63 -5.68
CA HIS A 58 30.44 17.42 -6.08
C HIS A 58 30.30 18.13 -7.43
N VAL A 59 29.35 17.74 -8.30
CA VAL A 59 29.09 18.46 -9.57
C VAL A 59 28.54 19.86 -9.27
N LEU A 60 27.84 20.03 -8.15
CA LEU A 60 27.27 21.30 -7.68
C LEU A 60 28.27 22.13 -6.86
N ALA A 61 29.46 21.59 -6.59
CA ALA A 61 30.55 22.26 -5.90
C ALA A 61 31.76 22.49 -6.84
N ALA A 62 32.48 23.58 -6.61
CA ALA A 62 33.78 23.83 -7.20
C ALA A 62 34.82 22.92 -6.53
N SER A 63 35.98 22.77 -7.17
CA SER A 63 37.07 21.91 -6.68
C SER A 63 37.66 22.34 -5.33
N ASP A 64 37.40 23.58 -4.91
CA ASP A 64 37.76 24.14 -3.60
C ASP A 64 36.66 23.92 -2.53
N GLY A 65 35.60 23.19 -2.86
CA GLY A 65 34.49 22.87 -1.96
C GLY A 65 33.42 23.96 -1.87
N ARG A 66 33.61 25.13 -2.52
CA ARG A 66 32.57 26.18 -2.56
C ARG A 66 31.44 25.78 -3.51
N ARG A 67 30.20 26.18 -3.21
CA ARG A 67 29.08 26.04 -4.18
C ARG A 67 29.46 26.77 -5.47
N ARG A 68 29.20 26.15 -6.63
CA ARG A 68 29.43 26.80 -7.93
C ARG A 68 28.54 28.02 -8.08
N ASP A 69 29.04 29.02 -8.79
CA ASP A 69 28.30 30.25 -9.04
C ASP A 69 27.01 29.93 -9.82
N THR A 70 25.90 30.30 -9.20
CA THR A 70 24.53 30.07 -9.70
C THR A 70 23.89 31.43 -9.92
N GLY A 71 22.86 31.51 -10.76
CA GLY A 71 22.13 32.77 -10.95
C GLY A 71 21.48 33.26 -9.64
N PRO A 72 20.80 34.42 -9.67
CA PRO A 72 19.98 34.87 -8.54
C PRO A 72 19.11 33.74 -8.00
N ASP A 73 19.04 33.61 -6.68
CA ASP A 73 18.29 32.57 -5.97
C ASP A 73 18.73 31.12 -6.25
N GLY A 74 20.01 30.90 -6.58
CA GLY A 74 20.60 29.55 -6.67
C GLY A 74 20.24 28.77 -7.94
N VAL A 75 19.76 29.44 -8.99
CA VAL A 75 19.28 28.79 -10.22
C VAL A 75 20.45 28.37 -11.14
N LEU A 76 20.42 27.11 -11.60
CA LEU A 76 21.36 26.54 -12.57
C LEU A 76 20.66 26.15 -13.88
N GLY A 77 21.46 25.88 -14.93
CA GLY A 77 20.96 25.39 -16.21
C GLY A 77 21.13 23.87 -16.35
N VAL A 78 20.07 23.19 -16.79
CA VAL A 78 20.09 21.77 -17.17
C VAL A 78 19.84 21.67 -18.66
N ALA A 79 20.83 21.19 -19.42
CA ALA A 79 20.72 21.04 -20.87
C ALA A 79 20.41 19.60 -21.28
N PHE A 80 19.39 19.43 -22.12
CA PHE A 80 18.97 18.15 -22.70
C PHE A 80 18.04 18.40 -23.89
N GLY A 81 18.00 17.49 -24.87
CA GLY A 81 17.10 17.59 -26.02
C GLY A 81 17.22 18.90 -26.82
N GLY A 82 18.41 19.49 -26.89
CA GLY A 82 18.66 20.76 -27.58
C GLY A 82 18.19 22.03 -26.87
N ARG A 83 17.64 21.92 -25.65
CA ARG A 83 17.20 23.06 -24.81
C ARG A 83 17.97 23.15 -23.50
N VAL A 84 17.91 24.31 -22.83
CA VAL A 84 18.43 24.52 -21.48
C VAL A 84 17.29 24.98 -20.57
N VAL A 85 17.00 24.20 -19.55
CA VAL A 85 15.90 24.42 -18.61
C VAL A 85 16.44 24.92 -17.26
N PRO A 86 15.81 25.91 -16.61
CA PRO A 86 16.20 26.36 -15.27
C PRO A 86 15.91 25.29 -14.22
N ALA A 87 16.81 25.14 -13.25
CA ALA A 87 16.67 24.15 -12.19
C ALA A 87 17.29 24.65 -10.86
N ARG A 88 16.95 24.00 -9.75
CA ARG A 88 17.52 24.27 -8.42
C ARG A 88 17.94 22.99 -7.70
N PRO A 89 19.04 22.98 -6.94
CA PRO A 89 19.36 21.90 -6.02
C PRO A 89 18.27 21.78 -4.95
N ALA A 90 17.77 20.57 -4.73
CA ALA A 90 16.71 20.30 -3.77
C ALA A 90 17.17 19.37 -2.65
N TYR A 91 17.95 18.33 -2.95
CA TYR A 91 18.52 17.43 -1.95
C TYR A 91 20.02 17.21 -2.15
N ASP A 92 20.75 17.06 -1.05
CA ASP A 92 22.20 16.87 -1.03
C ASP A 92 22.56 15.77 -0.01
N LEU A 93 22.74 14.54 -0.49
CA LEU A 93 23.00 13.34 0.33
C LEU A 93 24.45 13.30 0.87
N SER A 94 25.28 14.25 0.46
CA SER A 94 26.65 14.38 0.99
C SER A 94 26.70 15.15 2.30
N ARG A 95 25.60 15.81 2.68
CA ARG A 95 25.48 16.56 3.93
C ARG A 95 25.42 15.60 5.13
N PRO A 96 26.08 15.94 6.24
CA PRO A 96 25.94 15.16 7.46
C PRO A 96 24.52 15.31 8.01
N ASP A 97 23.92 14.19 8.44
CA ASP A 97 22.88 14.22 9.46
C ASP A 97 23.53 14.79 10.74
N PRO A 98 22.99 15.87 11.33
CA PRO A 98 23.56 16.51 12.52
C PRO A 98 23.68 15.56 13.72
N ASP A 99 22.86 14.50 13.78
CA ASP A 99 22.83 13.53 14.88
C ASP A 99 23.54 12.20 14.55
N ALA A 100 23.99 12.00 13.31
CA ALA A 100 24.67 10.77 12.90
C ALA A 100 26.18 10.82 13.16
N GLY A 101 26.73 9.72 13.70
CA GLY A 101 28.17 9.45 13.69
C GLY A 101 28.74 9.37 12.27
N PRO A 102 30.06 9.11 12.09
CA PRO A 102 30.73 9.10 10.78
C PRO A 102 30.28 7.92 9.91
N ALA A 103 29.06 7.99 9.35
CA ALA A 103 28.57 7.09 8.32
C ALA A 103 29.15 7.48 6.95
N ALA A 104 29.27 6.49 6.05
CA ALA A 104 29.77 6.71 4.69
C ALA A 104 28.80 7.59 3.90
N ARG A 105 29.24 8.80 3.54
CA ARG A 105 28.46 9.80 2.79
C ARG A 105 28.23 9.33 1.35
N ALA A 106 27.00 9.39 0.86
CA ALA A 106 26.70 9.18 -0.55
C ALA A 106 26.92 10.48 -1.34
N ASP A 107 27.80 10.44 -2.35
CA ASP A 107 28.06 11.59 -3.21
C ASP A 107 26.97 11.73 -4.29
N LEU A 108 25.74 12.00 -3.84
CA LEU A 108 24.54 12.16 -4.66
C LEU A 108 23.80 13.45 -4.31
N ALA A 109 23.19 14.07 -5.31
CA ALA A 109 22.31 15.21 -5.16
C ALA A 109 21.13 15.12 -6.13
N LEU A 110 20.00 15.70 -5.72
CA LEU A 110 18.82 15.87 -6.56
C LEU A 110 18.63 17.34 -6.93
N VAL A 111 18.35 17.54 -8.21
CA VAL A 111 18.07 18.84 -8.80
C VAL A 111 16.64 18.83 -9.34
N ARG A 112 15.83 19.82 -8.95
CA ARG A 112 14.46 20.00 -9.41
C ARG A 112 14.42 20.97 -10.59
N LEU A 113 13.82 20.56 -11.70
CA LEU A 113 13.50 21.44 -12.82
C LEU A 113 12.41 22.44 -12.40
N LEU A 114 12.58 23.71 -12.75
CA LEU A 114 11.64 24.78 -12.38
C LEU A 114 10.55 25.01 -13.44
N ASP A 115 10.76 24.49 -14.64
CA ASP A 115 9.75 24.50 -15.69
C ASP A 115 8.68 23.44 -15.37
N PRO A 116 7.39 23.80 -15.32
CA PRO A 116 6.30 22.87 -15.05
C PRO A 116 5.94 21.98 -16.26
N GLU A 117 6.34 22.32 -17.49
CA GLU A 117 5.97 21.60 -18.72
C GLU A 117 7.12 20.97 -19.55
N PRO A 118 8.30 20.61 -19.02
CA PRO A 118 9.26 19.89 -19.82
C PRO A 118 8.84 18.41 -19.88
N GLU A 119 8.08 18.03 -20.91
CA GLU A 119 8.02 16.62 -21.30
C GLU A 119 9.46 16.13 -21.51
N HIS A 120 9.87 15.14 -20.73
CA HIS A 120 11.21 14.59 -20.77
C HIS A 120 11.16 13.08 -20.49
N PRO A 121 12.07 12.30 -21.06
CA PRO A 121 12.18 10.88 -20.72
C PRO A 121 12.76 10.72 -19.31
N CYS A 122 12.44 9.61 -18.64
CA CYS A 122 13.11 9.18 -17.41
C CYS A 122 13.88 7.87 -17.67
N ALA A 123 15.07 7.76 -17.07
CA ALA A 123 15.87 6.55 -17.11
C ALA A 123 15.38 5.56 -16.05
N TRP A 124 15.27 4.28 -16.40
CA TRP A 124 14.87 3.22 -15.47
C TRP A 124 15.94 2.99 -14.40
N LEU A 125 15.59 3.17 -13.12
CA LEU A 125 16.49 2.89 -12.00
C LEU A 125 16.34 1.45 -11.53
N SER A 126 17.46 0.75 -11.34
CA SER A 126 17.42 -0.62 -10.82
C SER A 126 16.84 -0.69 -9.41
N ASP A 127 15.88 -1.58 -9.17
CA ASP A 127 15.46 -2.05 -7.83
C ASP A 127 16.27 -3.28 -7.38
N GLN A 128 17.13 -3.82 -8.24
CA GLN A 128 17.83 -5.08 -8.01
C GLN A 128 19.15 -4.90 -7.26
N PRO A 129 19.64 -5.96 -6.59
CA PRO A 129 20.95 -5.96 -5.97
C PRO A 129 22.12 -5.72 -6.93
N ALA A 130 23.00 -4.80 -6.53
CA ALA A 130 24.28 -4.57 -7.21
C ALA A 130 25.20 -5.82 -7.25
N THR A 131 24.94 -6.82 -6.39
CA THR A 131 25.64 -8.10 -6.37
C THR A 131 25.34 -8.97 -7.59
N LEU A 132 24.19 -8.77 -8.23
CA LEU A 132 23.81 -9.51 -9.44
C LEU A 132 24.30 -8.86 -10.74
N LEU A 133 24.98 -7.72 -10.64
CA LEU A 133 25.60 -7.09 -11.80
C LEU A 133 26.69 -8.02 -12.32
N GLU A 134 26.84 -8.14 -13.63
CA GLU A 134 27.96 -8.86 -14.27
C GLU A 134 28.85 -7.86 -15.00
N ASP A 135 28.31 -7.19 -16.03
CA ASP A 135 28.95 -6.12 -16.81
C ASP A 135 28.13 -4.81 -16.72
N ALA A 136 28.79 -3.66 -16.87
CA ALA A 136 28.11 -2.37 -17.00
C ALA A 136 28.82 -1.42 -17.96
N TYR A 137 28.10 -0.39 -18.41
CA TYR A 137 28.54 0.57 -19.40
C TYR A 137 28.43 1.99 -18.85
N ILE A 138 29.50 2.78 -19.00
CA ILE A 138 29.49 4.20 -18.64
C ILE A 138 28.92 4.98 -19.82
N PHE A 139 27.91 5.80 -19.54
CA PHE A 139 27.36 6.74 -20.52
C PHE A 139 27.69 8.19 -20.12
N ARG A 140 27.97 9.04 -21.13
CA ARG A 140 28.34 10.44 -20.93
C ARG A 140 27.33 11.35 -21.62
N GLY A 141 26.96 12.45 -20.95
CA GLY A 141 26.17 13.51 -21.59
C GLY A 141 26.95 14.16 -22.74
N HIS A 142 26.30 14.33 -23.89
CA HIS A 142 26.85 15.01 -25.06
C HIS A 142 26.07 16.29 -25.37
N ASP A 143 26.80 17.38 -25.64
CA ASP A 143 26.27 18.61 -26.27
C ASP A 143 26.35 18.48 -27.79
N GLN A 144 25.72 17.47 -28.40
CA GLN A 144 25.56 17.48 -29.86
C GLN A 144 24.12 17.84 -30.24
N PRO A 145 23.93 18.81 -31.16
CA PRO A 145 22.62 19.01 -31.78
C PRO A 145 22.23 17.70 -32.47
N GLY A 146 20.98 17.27 -32.28
CA GLY A 146 20.46 16.07 -32.91
C GLY A 146 20.60 16.14 -34.45
N PRO A 147 20.63 15.00 -35.15
CA PRO A 147 20.66 14.97 -36.61
C PRO A 147 19.27 15.35 -37.13
N GLY A 148 18.97 16.64 -37.23
CA GLY A 148 17.67 17.11 -37.68
C GLY A 148 17.50 18.61 -37.52
N GLY A 149 18.05 19.38 -38.44
CA GLY A 149 17.94 20.83 -38.45
C GLY A 149 18.88 21.49 -39.45
N GLY A 150 18.84 21.03 -40.71
CA GLY A 150 19.50 21.72 -41.79
C GLY A 150 18.74 23.00 -42.11
N GLU A 151 19.15 24.13 -41.54
CA GLU A 151 18.84 25.43 -42.14
C GLU A 151 19.63 25.54 -43.44
N ALA A 152 18.91 25.40 -44.56
CA ALA A 152 19.42 25.74 -45.88
C ALA A 152 19.72 27.25 -45.92
N PRO A 153 20.94 27.69 -46.30
CA PRO A 153 21.17 29.10 -46.57
C PRO A 153 20.40 29.48 -47.84
N GLY A 154 19.46 30.41 -47.68
CA GLY A 154 18.67 30.97 -48.75
C GLY A 154 19.54 31.51 -49.88
N ASN A 155 19.27 31.03 -51.08
CA ASN A 155 19.83 31.50 -52.34
C ASN A 155 19.25 32.89 -52.65
N GLY A 156 20.10 33.89 -52.87
CA GLY A 156 19.65 35.26 -53.16
C GLY A 156 20.73 36.19 -53.71
N GLY A 157 20.96 36.13 -55.01
CA GLY A 157 21.14 37.33 -55.84
C GLY A 157 22.55 37.91 -56.00
N ALA A 158 23.13 37.67 -57.18
CA ALA A 158 24.38 38.25 -57.68
C ALA A 158 24.31 39.74 -58.06
N ARG A 159 25.48 40.41 -58.00
CA ARG A 159 26.05 41.48 -58.87
C ARG A 159 27.29 42.02 -58.12
N GLY A 160 28.54 42.05 -58.60
CA GLY A 160 29.08 42.27 -59.94
C GLY A 160 29.91 43.57 -59.92
N GLY A 161 31.24 43.50 -59.98
CA GLY A 161 32.10 44.69 -60.10
C GLY A 161 33.57 44.48 -59.77
N ALA A 162 34.42 44.47 -60.80
CA ALA A 162 35.86 44.27 -60.77
C ALA A 162 36.67 45.55 -60.48
N ALA A 163 37.92 45.43 -60.00
CA ALA A 163 39.14 45.96 -60.62
C ALA A 163 40.35 46.01 -59.67
N ALA A 164 41.54 46.00 -60.27
CA ALA A 164 42.86 45.69 -59.73
C ALA A 164 43.58 46.84 -59.00
N GLY A 165 44.61 46.49 -58.20
CA GLY A 165 45.62 47.43 -57.69
C GLY A 165 46.79 46.72 -57.01
N ARG A 166 48.02 47.03 -57.45
CA ARG A 166 49.29 46.34 -57.12
C ARG A 166 49.96 46.81 -55.81
N SER A 167 50.73 45.88 -55.25
CA SER A 167 52.05 46.01 -54.58
C SER A 167 52.25 46.81 -53.28
N GLY A 168 52.82 46.13 -52.27
CA GLY A 168 53.83 46.71 -51.37
C GLY A 168 53.85 46.22 -49.91
N GLY A 169 54.88 45.45 -49.52
CA GLY A 169 55.56 45.68 -48.23
C GLY A 169 55.15 44.90 -46.96
N ARG A 170 55.69 43.67 -46.83
CA ARG A 170 56.22 42.98 -45.63
C ARG A 170 55.71 43.31 -44.19
N ALA A 171 55.36 42.20 -43.53
CA ALA A 171 55.75 41.75 -42.17
C ALA A 171 54.74 41.91 -41.01
N GLY A 172 53.97 40.84 -40.77
CA GLY A 172 53.35 40.52 -39.50
C GLY A 172 53.04 39.02 -39.47
N ARG A 173 53.72 38.25 -38.61
CA ARG A 173 53.50 36.81 -38.43
C ARG A 173 52.05 36.56 -37.97
N ALA A 174 51.19 36.08 -38.85
CA ALA A 174 49.93 35.44 -38.50
C ALA A 174 50.16 33.93 -38.42
N ALA A 175 49.91 33.37 -37.22
CA ALA A 175 49.89 31.94 -36.99
C ALA A 175 48.85 31.31 -37.92
N ARG A 176 49.27 30.31 -38.71
CA ARG A 176 48.34 29.46 -39.45
C ARG A 176 47.49 28.70 -38.44
N GLU A 177 46.21 29.03 -38.36
CA GLU A 177 45.21 28.12 -37.81
C GLU A 177 45.15 26.90 -38.73
N THR A 178 45.65 25.79 -38.23
CA THR A 178 45.48 24.47 -38.82
C THR A 178 43.99 24.15 -38.82
N PRO A 179 43.39 23.71 -39.94
CA PRO A 179 42.00 23.24 -39.92
C PRO A 179 41.89 22.09 -38.93
N ALA A 180 40.99 22.21 -37.96
CA ALA A 180 40.73 21.17 -36.98
C ALA A 180 40.40 19.86 -37.72
N ALA A 181 41.19 18.82 -37.46
CA ALA A 181 40.92 17.50 -37.97
C ALA A 181 39.48 17.09 -37.62
N PRO A 182 38.76 16.38 -38.51
CA PRO A 182 37.45 15.85 -38.19
C PRO A 182 37.56 15.03 -36.90
N ARG A 183 36.80 15.41 -35.86
CA ARG A 183 36.74 14.66 -34.61
C ARG A 183 36.21 13.27 -34.95
N ALA A 184 37.03 12.25 -34.74
CA ALA A 184 36.59 10.86 -34.84
C ALA A 184 35.33 10.66 -33.97
N PRO A 185 34.34 9.87 -34.43
CA PRO A 185 33.18 9.55 -33.62
C PRO A 185 33.67 8.94 -32.31
N VAL A 186 33.39 9.63 -31.20
CA VAL A 186 33.73 9.14 -29.86
C VAL A 186 32.79 7.98 -29.59
N ASP A 187 33.35 6.79 -29.37
CA ASP A 187 32.60 5.60 -28.98
C ASP A 187 31.76 5.96 -27.73
N PRO A 188 30.41 5.88 -27.77
CA PRO A 188 29.58 6.31 -26.64
C PRO A 188 29.71 5.37 -25.44
N PHE A 189 30.38 4.24 -25.60
CA PHE A 189 30.46 3.16 -24.63
C PHE A 189 31.89 2.94 -24.15
N ILE A 190 32.07 3.01 -22.85
CA ILE A 190 33.21 2.35 -22.19
C ILE A 190 32.62 1.14 -21.49
N ALA A 191 32.85 -0.05 -22.04
CA ALA A 191 32.53 -1.30 -21.37
C ALA A 191 33.39 -1.39 -20.11
N VAL A 192 32.76 -1.71 -18.98
CA VAL A 192 33.44 -1.79 -17.69
C VAL A 192 33.21 -3.14 -17.05
N ARG A 193 34.32 -3.81 -16.73
CA ARG A 193 34.33 -4.93 -15.80
C ARG A 193 34.61 -4.41 -14.40
N PHE A 194 33.79 -4.81 -13.43
CA PHE A 194 33.96 -4.39 -12.06
C PHE A 194 35.06 -5.19 -11.38
N GLY A 195 35.90 -4.50 -10.60
CA GLY A 195 36.91 -5.12 -9.73
C GLY A 195 36.37 -5.45 -8.33
N ALA A 196 35.46 -4.63 -7.81
CA ALA A 196 34.76 -4.84 -6.52
C ALA A 196 33.39 -4.16 -6.54
N ARG A 197 32.41 -4.74 -5.83
CA ARG A 197 31.01 -4.26 -5.79
C ARG A 197 30.47 -4.45 -4.37
N ASP A 198 30.02 -3.36 -3.75
CA ASP A 198 29.25 -3.43 -2.50
C ASP A 198 28.11 -2.40 -2.48
N ALA A 199 27.40 -2.30 -1.35
CA ALA A 199 26.31 -1.34 -1.16
C ALA A 199 26.74 0.13 -1.28
N ARG A 200 28.03 0.39 -1.06
CA ARG A 200 28.59 1.72 -0.78
C ARG A 200 29.40 2.24 -1.95
N GLY A 201 29.82 1.37 -2.87
CA GLY A 201 30.59 1.77 -4.04
C GLY A 201 30.69 0.70 -5.12
N LEU A 202 30.79 1.18 -6.34
CA LEU A 202 31.08 0.38 -7.53
C LEU A 202 32.48 0.74 -8.03
N GLN A 203 33.37 -0.25 -8.07
CA GLN A 203 34.77 -0.05 -8.43
C GLN A 203 35.09 -0.67 -9.79
N PHE A 204 35.67 0.14 -10.68
CA PHE A 204 36.07 -0.27 -12.03
C PHE A 204 37.55 -0.64 -12.10
N GLY A 205 37.93 -1.47 -13.08
CA GLY A 205 39.34 -1.73 -13.39
C GLY A 205 40.14 -0.46 -13.72
N SER A 206 41.46 -0.49 -13.51
CA SER A 206 42.38 0.64 -13.78
C SER A 206 42.54 0.97 -15.27
N ASP A 207 42.06 0.09 -16.15
CA ASP A 207 42.01 0.23 -17.61
C ASP A 207 40.89 1.19 -18.08
N VAL A 208 39.92 1.52 -17.22
CA VAL A 208 38.79 2.39 -17.55
C VAL A 208 39.18 3.87 -17.47
N ARG A 209 39.09 4.59 -18.61
CA ARG A 209 39.36 6.04 -18.68
C ARG A 209 38.07 6.87 -18.60
N VAL A 210 37.70 7.31 -17.39
CA VAL A 210 36.60 8.27 -17.19
C VAL A 210 37.02 9.66 -17.71
N THR A 211 36.27 10.20 -18.67
CA THR A 211 36.57 11.49 -19.31
C THR A 211 35.97 12.66 -18.51
N PRO A 212 36.62 13.85 -18.43
CA PRO A 212 36.09 15.01 -17.70
C PRO A 212 34.65 15.37 -18.11
N GLY A 213 33.75 15.59 -17.16
CA GLY A 213 32.33 15.88 -17.42
C GLY A 213 31.41 14.66 -17.48
N ALA A 214 31.95 13.43 -17.36
CA ALA A 214 31.14 12.22 -17.17
C ALA A 214 30.63 12.05 -15.73
N SER A 215 31.19 12.77 -14.75
CA SER A 215 30.72 12.75 -13.36
C SER A 215 29.26 13.16 -13.27
N GLY A 216 28.45 12.37 -12.59
CA GLY A 216 27.00 12.48 -12.50
C GLY A 216 26.22 11.79 -13.63
N GLY A 217 26.89 11.21 -14.63
CA GLY A 217 26.25 10.42 -15.70
C GLY A 217 25.85 9.00 -15.27
N PRO A 218 24.99 8.30 -16.03
CA PRO A 218 24.51 6.99 -15.66
C PRO A 218 25.52 5.88 -15.96
N LEU A 219 25.57 4.90 -15.06
CA LEU A 219 26.16 3.59 -15.26
C LEU A 219 25.03 2.60 -15.55
N ILE A 220 25.07 1.93 -16.71
CA ILE A 220 23.95 1.13 -17.24
C ILE A 220 24.34 -0.35 -17.34
N ASP A 221 23.50 -1.23 -16.81
CA ASP A 221 23.50 -2.65 -17.14
C ASP A 221 22.67 -2.84 -18.42
N CYS A 222 23.34 -3.12 -19.55
CA CYS A 222 22.67 -3.27 -20.84
C CYS A 222 21.93 -4.59 -20.99
N ASP A 223 22.25 -5.62 -20.20
CA ASP A 223 21.55 -6.90 -20.28
C ASP A 223 20.19 -6.85 -19.57
N ARG A 224 20.02 -5.90 -18.65
CA ARG A 224 18.74 -5.58 -17.99
C ARG A 224 18.10 -4.30 -18.52
N GLY A 225 18.89 -3.45 -19.17
CA GLY A 225 18.50 -2.10 -19.58
C GLY A 225 18.20 -1.18 -18.41
N GLU A 226 19.05 -1.18 -17.37
CA GLU A 226 18.80 -0.46 -16.10
C GLU A 226 19.97 0.46 -15.73
N VAL A 227 19.67 1.61 -15.14
CA VAL A 227 20.68 2.44 -14.46
C VAL A 227 20.95 1.84 -13.09
N VAL A 228 22.21 1.45 -12.85
CA VAL A 228 22.65 0.73 -11.66
C VAL A 228 23.57 1.58 -10.77
N GLY A 229 24.10 2.68 -11.31
CA GLY A 229 24.90 3.63 -10.57
C GLY A 229 25.06 4.98 -11.26
N ILE A 230 25.71 5.91 -10.56
CA ILE A 230 26.05 7.25 -11.03
C ILE A 230 27.56 7.42 -10.96
N VAL A 231 28.17 7.82 -12.07
CA VAL A 231 29.63 7.92 -12.22
C VAL A 231 30.17 9.05 -11.36
N LYS A 232 31.12 8.77 -10.47
CA LYS A 232 31.75 9.77 -9.60
C LYS A 232 33.01 10.38 -10.22
N GLY A 233 33.84 9.56 -10.86
CA GLY A 233 35.11 9.99 -11.47
C GLY A 233 36.26 9.02 -11.22
N ARG A 234 37.50 9.51 -11.28
CA ARG A 234 38.73 8.74 -11.00
C ARG A 234 39.26 9.02 -9.60
N HIS A 235 39.61 7.97 -8.84
CA HIS A 235 40.35 8.08 -7.59
C HIS A 235 41.81 8.50 -7.90
N GLN A 236 42.29 9.58 -7.26
CA GLN A 236 43.60 10.17 -7.58
C GLN A 236 44.79 9.28 -7.20
N GLN A 237 44.63 8.43 -6.17
CA GLN A 237 45.74 7.62 -5.64
C GLN A 237 45.97 6.33 -6.44
N ASP A 238 44.91 5.70 -6.97
CA ASP A 238 45.00 4.34 -7.55
C ASP A 238 44.54 4.26 -9.02
N HIS A 239 44.19 5.40 -9.64
CA HIS A 239 43.69 5.50 -11.02
C HIS A 239 42.40 4.70 -11.33
N VAL A 240 41.73 4.22 -10.29
CA VAL A 240 40.49 3.45 -10.33
C VAL A 240 39.29 4.37 -10.61
N GLY A 241 38.38 3.95 -11.51
CA GLY A 241 37.10 4.64 -11.69
C GLY A 241 36.08 4.23 -10.62
N LEU A 242 35.31 5.19 -10.13
CA LEU A 242 34.31 5.01 -9.07
C LEU A 242 32.92 5.44 -9.54
N ALA A 243 31.90 4.68 -9.13
CA ALA A 243 30.50 5.06 -9.21
C ALA A 243 29.78 4.81 -7.88
N VAL A 244 28.74 5.59 -7.64
CA VAL A 244 27.83 5.44 -6.50
C VAL A 244 26.63 4.60 -6.96
N PRO A 245 26.31 3.47 -6.32
CA PRO A 245 25.15 2.67 -6.73
C PRO A 245 23.84 3.44 -6.52
N VAL A 246 22.84 3.20 -7.37
CA VAL A 246 21.52 3.86 -7.24
C VAL A 246 20.81 3.52 -5.93
N THR A 247 21.14 2.37 -5.32
CA THR A 247 20.64 1.95 -4.00
C THR A 247 21.07 2.90 -2.88
N ALA A 248 22.12 3.71 -3.07
CA ALA A 248 22.50 4.75 -2.11
C ALA A 248 21.41 5.83 -1.93
N LEU A 249 20.46 5.96 -2.88
CA LEU A 249 19.27 6.81 -2.73
C LEU A 249 18.37 6.40 -1.56
N ARG A 250 18.46 5.17 -1.05
CA ARG A 250 17.71 4.73 0.14
C ARG A 250 18.05 5.58 1.37
N GLY A 251 19.24 6.17 1.41
CA GLY A 251 19.62 7.13 2.45
C GLY A 251 18.90 8.47 2.35
N LEU A 252 18.14 8.75 1.29
CA LEU A 252 17.43 10.02 1.13
C LEU A 252 16.31 10.17 2.18
N GLY A 253 16.51 11.14 3.06
CA GLY A 253 15.56 11.57 4.09
C GLY A 253 15.39 13.10 4.14
N PRO A 254 14.43 13.62 4.92
CA PRO A 254 14.14 15.06 5.06
C PRO A 254 15.34 15.92 5.45
N GLU A 255 16.26 15.37 6.24
CA GLU A 255 17.52 16.00 6.69
C GLU A 255 18.44 16.40 5.53
N HIS A 256 18.30 15.77 4.37
CA HIS A 256 19.07 16.07 3.17
C HIS A 256 18.51 17.25 2.36
N LEU A 257 17.36 17.81 2.75
CA LEU A 257 16.72 18.93 2.06
C LEU A 257 17.60 20.18 2.12
N VAL A 258 17.77 20.84 0.98
CA VAL A 258 18.47 22.12 0.91
C VAL A 258 17.59 23.22 1.52
N PRO A 259 18.11 24.05 2.46
CA PRO A 259 17.35 25.16 3.04
C PRO A 259 16.70 26.04 1.96
N GLY A 260 15.40 26.30 2.11
CA GLY A 260 14.61 27.09 1.15
C GLY A 260 14.15 26.35 -0.11
N ALA A 261 14.49 25.06 -0.27
CA ALA A 261 13.98 24.24 -1.36
C ALA A 261 12.62 23.61 -1.02
N GLU A 262 11.77 23.46 -2.04
CA GLU A 262 10.51 22.71 -1.94
C GLU A 262 10.78 21.21 -2.18
N GLY A 263 10.60 20.41 -1.13
CA GLY A 263 10.92 18.99 -1.11
C GLY A 263 9.78 18.06 -1.56
N LEU A 264 10.05 16.76 -1.47
CA LEU A 264 9.18 15.62 -1.76
C LEU A 264 8.34 15.16 -0.55
N GLY A 265 8.25 15.97 0.51
CA GLY A 265 7.51 15.66 1.73
C GLY A 265 8.31 14.87 2.78
N PRO A 266 7.62 14.20 3.73
CA PRO A 266 8.25 13.54 4.88
C PRO A 266 9.03 12.27 4.53
N ASP A 267 8.67 11.57 3.45
CA ASP A 267 9.34 10.37 2.98
C ASP A 267 9.88 10.57 1.55
N PRO A 268 10.94 11.38 1.37
CA PRO A 268 11.39 11.82 0.05
C PRO A 268 11.87 10.69 -0.85
N TYR A 269 12.49 9.64 -0.29
CA TYR A 269 12.88 8.45 -1.05
C TYR A 269 11.67 7.70 -1.63
N HIS A 270 10.65 7.43 -0.79
CA HIS A 270 9.42 6.78 -1.23
C HIS A 270 8.71 7.62 -2.29
N ALA A 271 8.53 8.92 -2.04
CA ALA A 271 7.89 9.83 -2.98
C ALA A 271 8.61 9.89 -4.34
N LEU A 272 9.95 9.93 -4.35
CA LEU A 272 10.74 9.93 -5.59
C LEU A 272 10.56 8.63 -6.38
N MET A 273 10.67 7.47 -5.72
CA MET A 273 10.50 6.18 -6.38
C MET A 273 9.06 5.96 -6.85
N SER A 274 8.07 6.41 -6.11
CA SER A 274 6.67 6.36 -6.54
C SER A 274 6.41 7.25 -7.76
N LEU A 275 7.04 8.43 -7.85
CA LEU A 275 6.98 9.27 -9.04
C LEU A 275 7.65 8.62 -10.25
N HIS A 276 8.81 8.00 -10.04
CA HIS A 276 9.55 7.25 -11.05
C HIS A 276 8.71 6.12 -11.67
N ASP A 277 8.16 5.24 -10.83
CA ASP A 277 7.43 4.05 -11.27
C ASP A 277 6.12 4.39 -11.98
N ARG A 278 5.36 5.35 -11.42
CA ARG A 278 4.12 5.81 -12.04
C ARG A 278 4.37 6.48 -13.39
N TRP A 279 5.50 7.17 -13.56
CA TRP A 279 5.84 7.79 -14.85
C TRP A 279 6.08 6.73 -15.93
N HIS A 280 6.83 5.67 -15.61
CA HIS A 280 7.09 4.60 -16.58
C HIS A 280 5.81 3.85 -16.98
N TRP A 281 4.90 3.62 -16.02
CA TRP A 281 3.60 3.02 -16.31
C TRP A 281 2.70 3.92 -17.15
N ALA A 282 2.59 5.20 -16.78
CA ALA A 282 1.76 6.15 -17.52
C ALA A 282 2.31 6.43 -18.94
N GLY A 283 3.61 6.24 -19.16
CA GLY A 283 4.23 6.28 -20.48
C GLY A 283 3.76 5.19 -21.45
N GLN A 284 3.06 4.16 -20.97
CA GLN A 284 2.46 3.10 -21.81
C GLN A 284 1.07 3.48 -22.36
N GLU A 285 0.50 4.62 -21.96
CA GLU A 285 -0.79 5.07 -22.42
C GLU A 285 -0.76 5.41 -23.93
N LEU A 286 -1.69 4.80 -24.68
CA LEU A 286 -1.87 5.04 -26.12
C LEU A 286 -2.07 6.54 -26.40
N GLY A 287 -1.21 7.11 -27.25
CA GLY A 287 -1.28 8.52 -27.66
C GLY A 287 -0.40 9.48 -26.85
N ARG A 288 0.23 9.02 -25.76
CA ARG A 288 1.14 9.84 -24.94
C ARG A 288 2.59 9.82 -25.43
N ALA A 289 3.05 8.70 -25.97
CA ALA A 289 4.42 8.56 -26.48
C ALA A 289 4.44 8.70 -28.02
N ALA A 290 5.18 9.68 -28.54
CA ALA A 290 5.38 9.87 -29.98
C ALA A 290 6.41 8.87 -30.59
N GLY A 291 6.86 7.88 -29.83
CA GLY A 291 7.89 6.91 -30.23
C GLY A 291 8.14 5.85 -29.15
N PRO A 292 9.10 4.93 -29.37
CA PRO A 292 9.44 3.88 -28.42
C PRO A 292 9.89 4.47 -27.08
N THR A 293 9.59 3.75 -26.01
CA THR A 293 9.86 4.07 -24.61
C THR A 293 11.03 3.25 -24.05
N TRP A 294 11.55 3.64 -22.87
CA TRP A 294 12.58 2.85 -22.19
C TRP A 294 12.11 1.40 -21.93
N PHE A 295 10.81 1.22 -21.66
CA PHE A 295 10.19 -0.09 -21.53
C PHE A 295 10.32 -0.91 -22.81
N ASP A 296 10.07 -0.32 -23.99
CA ASP A 296 10.20 -1.02 -25.28
C ASP A 296 11.63 -1.51 -25.51
N ALA A 297 12.62 -0.69 -25.14
CA ALA A 297 14.02 -1.07 -25.20
C ALA A 297 14.35 -2.24 -24.24
N GLN A 298 13.88 -2.19 -22.99
CA GLN A 298 14.04 -3.31 -22.05
C GLN A 298 13.32 -4.57 -22.51
N HIS A 299 12.11 -4.42 -23.04
CA HIS A 299 11.33 -5.52 -23.58
C HIS A 299 12.11 -6.19 -24.71
N ALA A 300 12.59 -5.44 -25.70
CA ALA A 300 13.37 -5.98 -26.82
C ALA A 300 14.62 -6.77 -26.38
N ILE A 301 15.33 -6.32 -25.32
CA ILE A 301 16.52 -7.00 -24.78
C ILE A 301 16.16 -8.30 -24.06
N MET A 302 15.01 -8.32 -23.38
CA MET A 302 14.60 -9.41 -22.50
C MET A 302 13.62 -10.41 -23.14
N SER A 303 13.01 -10.07 -24.28
CA SER A 303 12.12 -10.94 -25.04
C SER A 303 12.81 -12.25 -25.41
N GLY A 304 12.10 -13.38 -25.28
CA GLY A 304 12.61 -14.70 -25.66
C GLY A 304 13.50 -15.40 -24.63
N ARG A 305 13.78 -14.79 -23.47
CA ARG A 305 14.59 -15.41 -22.39
C ARG A 305 13.84 -16.41 -21.50
N GLY A 306 12.68 -16.92 -21.92
CA GLY A 306 11.93 -17.96 -21.20
C GLY A 306 11.47 -17.59 -19.78
N ARG A 307 11.24 -16.30 -19.52
CA ARG A 307 10.81 -15.81 -18.19
C ARG A 307 9.30 -15.94 -18.00
N LEU A 308 8.88 -16.32 -16.79
CA LEU A 308 7.48 -16.27 -16.37
C LEU A 308 7.09 -14.92 -15.75
N TRP A 309 8.09 -14.14 -15.33
CA TRP A 309 7.94 -12.75 -14.88
C TRP A 309 8.67 -11.82 -15.86
N GLY A 310 7.90 -11.17 -16.73
CA GLY A 310 8.41 -10.31 -17.79
C GLY A 310 8.60 -8.86 -17.37
N VAL A 311 9.09 -8.05 -18.32
CA VAL A 311 9.24 -6.59 -18.14
C VAL A 311 7.88 -5.94 -17.87
N GLN A 312 6.82 -6.43 -18.52
CA GLN A 312 5.46 -5.91 -18.35
C GLN A 312 4.90 -6.21 -16.95
N GLU A 313 5.05 -7.45 -16.45
CA GLU A 313 4.66 -7.82 -15.09
C GLU A 313 5.38 -6.97 -14.05
N ARG A 314 6.69 -6.79 -14.21
CA ARG A 314 7.50 -5.96 -13.32
C ARG A 314 7.04 -4.51 -13.34
N LEU A 315 6.84 -3.92 -14.53
CA LEU A 315 6.36 -2.55 -14.67
C LEU A 315 5.03 -2.35 -13.94
N GLN A 316 4.07 -3.25 -14.16
CA GLN A 316 2.75 -3.18 -13.51
C GLN A 316 2.85 -3.35 -11.99
N ALA A 317 3.67 -4.28 -11.51
CA ALA A 317 3.88 -4.51 -10.08
C ALA A 317 4.46 -3.26 -9.41
N LEU A 318 5.46 -2.62 -10.02
CA LEU A 318 6.09 -1.42 -9.49
C LEU A 318 5.13 -0.22 -9.45
N ASP A 319 4.27 -0.02 -10.45
CA ASP A 319 3.21 0.99 -10.40
C ASP A 319 2.21 0.73 -9.26
N LEU A 320 1.77 -0.53 -9.10
CA LEU A 320 0.85 -0.89 -8.02
C LEU A 320 1.47 -0.65 -6.64
N LEU A 321 2.75 -1.00 -6.45
CA LEU A 321 3.49 -0.73 -5.22
C LEU A 321 3.66 0.78 -4.97
N ALA A 322 3.94 1.56 -6.02
CA ALA A 322 4.09 3.02 -5.96
C ALA A 322 2.81 3.79 -5.59
N ARG A 323 1.65 3.14 -5.65
CA ARG A 323 0.35 3.70 -5.25
C ARG A 323 -0.01 3.41 -3.80
N LEU A 324 0.72 2.52 -3.14
CA LEU A 324 0.53 2.23 -1.72
C LEU A 324 1.21 3.29 -0.86
N PRO A 325 0.77 3.49 0.39
CA PRO A 325 1.50 4.31 1.34
C PRO A 325 2.89 3.71 1.64
N ALA A 326 3.81 4.58 2.10
CA ALA A 326 5.11 4.13 2.57
C ALA A 326 4.94 3.08 3.69
N PRO A 327 5.77 2.04 3.74
CA PRO A 327 5.77 1.12 4.89
C PRO A 327 6.09 1.91 6.17
N ARG A 328 5.38 1.60 7.27
CA ARG A 328 5.55 2.29 8.56
C ARG A 328 6.97 2.22 9.10
N ASP A 329 7.67 1.13 8.81
CA ASP A 329 9.05 0.86 9.23
C ASP A 329 9.71 -0.14 8.24
N PRO A 330 10.97 0.07 7.84
CA PRO A 330 11.80 -0.93 7.15
C PRO A 330 11.68 -2.38 7.66
N LEU A 331 11.52 -2.60 8.97
CA LEU A 331 11.41 -3.96 9.53
C LEU A 331 10.22 -4.75 8.98
N VAL A 332 9.13 -4.08 8.59
CA VAL A 332 7.96 -4.73 7.98
C VAL A 332 8.30 -5.29 6.61
N VAL A 333 9.12 -4.56 5.84
CA VAL A 333 9.57 -4.99 4.51
C VAL A 333 10.52 -6.17 4.64
N GLU A 334 11.46 -6.12 5.59
CA GLU A 334 12.40 -7.20 5.88
C GLU A 334 11.67 -8.48 6.32
N ALA A 335 10.66 -8.35 7.19
CA ALA A 335 9.84 -9.48 7.62
C ALA A 335 9.09 -10.12 6.44
N ALA A 336 8.51 -9.30 5.56
CA ALA A 336 7.82 -9.79 4.35
C ALA A 336 8.77 -10.51 3.38
N VAL A 337 9.99 -9.98 3.17
CA VAL A 337 11.02 -10.65 2.36
C VAL A 337 11.47 -11.97 3.01
N GLY A 338 11.71 -11.96 4.33
CA GLY A 338 12.11 -13.15 5.08
C GLY A 338 11.05 -14.25 5.13
N GLU A 339 9.77 -13.89 5.09
CA GLU A 339 8.67 -14.84 4.96
C GLU A 339 8.67 -15.56 3.61
N VAL A 340 9.08 -14.87 2.54
CA VAL A 340 9.10 -15.42 1.18
C VAL A 340 10.33 -16.29 0.93
N LEU A 341 11.50 -15.90 1.43
CA LEU A 341 12.76 -16.55 1.08
C LEU A 341 13.06 -17.85 1.86
N GLU A 342 12.25 -18.20 2.87
CA GLU A 342 12.48 -19.29 3.84
C GLU A 342 13.82 -19.11 4.63
N ARG A 343 13.77 -19.22 5.96
CA ARG A 343 14.88 -18.81 6.88
C ARG A 343 16.25 -19.36 6.46
N GLY A 344 17.14 -18.50 5.97
CA GLY A 344 18.54 -18.85 5.69
C GLY A 344 19.39 -17.68 5.17
N ASP A 345 18.87 -16.93 4.19
CA ASP A 345 19.55 -15.75 3.64
C ASP A 345 18.69 -14.51 3.90
N GLY A 346 19.01 -13.78 4.98
CA GLY A 346 18.45 -12.45 5.18
C GLY A 346 18.88 -11.52 4.02
N PRO A 347 18.08 -10.51 3.67
CA PRO A 347 18.49 -9.53 2.66
C PRO A 347 19.87 -8.98 3.04
N GLY A 348 20.87 -9.21 2.20
CA GLY A 348 22.25 -8.86 2.54
C GLY A 348 22.37 -7.37 2.89
N ALA A 349 23.03 -7.05 4.01
CA ALA A 349 23.58 -5.75 4.48
C ALA A 349 22.87 -4.40 4.14
N TRP A 350 21.65 -4.35 3.58
CA TRP A 350 21.04 -3.14 3.03
C TRP A 350 19.64 -2.89 3.60
N SER A 351 19.34 -1.63 3.91
CA SER A 351 18.02 -1.21 4.40
C SER A 351 16.95 -1.32 3.30
N LEU A 352 15.85 -2.04 3.56
CA LEU A 352 14.70 -2.13 2.66
C LEU A 352 13.64 -1.10 3.09
N ARG A 353 13.61 0.08 2.45
CA ARG A 353 12.80 1.22 2.93
C ARG A 353 11.43 1.34 2.28
N THR A 354 11.22 0.70 1.14
CA THR A 354 9.98 0.77 0.37
C THR A 354 9.54 -0.63 -0.05
N TRP A 355 8.28 -0.78 -0.43
CA TRP A 355 7.79 -2.04 -1.01
C TRP A 355 8.52 -2.41 -2.31
N ARG A 356 8.95 -1.40 -3.09
CA ARG A 356 9.85 -1.57 -4.24
C ARG A 356 11.15 -2.26 -3.85
N ASP A 357 11.79 -1.84 -2.76
CA ASP A 357 13.05 -2.42 -2.31
C ASP A 357 12.90 -3.90 -1.93
N GLY A 358 11.80 -4.25 -1.25
CA GLY A 358 11.53 -5.63 -0.89
C GLY A 358 11.25 -6.51 -2.10
N HIS A 359 10.51 -6.01 -3.11
CA HIS A 359 10.33 -6.72 -4.38
C HIS A 359 11.68 -6.93 -5.10
N GLY A 360 12.50 -5.89 -5.17
CA GLY A 360 13.84 -5.94 -5.75
C GLY A 360 14.79 -6.92 -5.04
N ALA A 361 14.66 -7.08 -3.72
CA ALA A 361 15.49 -8.00 -2.94
C ALA A 361 15.24 -9.49 -3.25
N LEU A 362 14.13 -9.83 -3.91
CA LEU A 362 13.76 -11.20 -4.25
C LEU A 362 14.42 -11.71 -5.54
N TYR A 363 15.06 -10.82 -6.31
CA TYR A 363 15.90 -11.26 -7.41
C TYR A 363 17.13 -11.98 -6.86
N GLN A 364 17.23 -13.29 -7.12
CA GLN A 364 18.32 -14.15 -6.65
C GLN A 364 19.01 -14.96 -7.75
N GLY A 365 18.62 -14.75 -9.02
CA GLY A 365 19.12 -15.58 -10.14
C GLY A 365 18.59 -17.03 -10.13
N SER A 366 17.46 -17.26 -9.46
CA SER A 366 16.76 -18.55 -9.42
C SER A 366 16.11 -18.90 -10.76
N ASP A 367 15.57 -20.11 -10.89
CA ASP A 367 14.79 -20.49 -12.06
C ASP A 367 13.50 -19.63 -12.19
N PRO A 368 12.95 -19.47 -13.40
CA PRO A 368 11.80 -18.59 -13.65
C PRO A 368 10.54 -18.90 -12.82
N TYR A 369 10.34 -20.15 -12.42
CA TYR A 369 9.16 -20.54 -11.63
C TYR A 369 9.33 -20.15 -10.16
N THR A 370 10.50 -20.42 -9.58
CA THR A 370 10.81 -20.00 -8.20
C THR A 370 10.75 -18.48 -8.06
N GLU A 371 11.28 -17.74 -9.05
CA GLU A 371 11.22 -16.28 -9.09
C GLU A 371 9.77 -15.77 -9.15
N LEU A 372 8.95 -16.28 -10.07
CA LEU A 372 7.51 -15.95 -10.14
C LEU A 372 6.81 -16.21 -8.81
N ARG A 373 7.07 -17.38 -8.18
CA ARG A 373 6.47 -17.76 -6.92
C ARG A 373 6.82 -16.77 -5.81
N ALA A 374 8.08 -16.35 -5.73
CA ALA A 374 8.54 -15.37 -4.74
C ALA A 374 7.87 -14.00 -4.92
N PHE A 375 7.80 -13.48 -6.16
CA PHE A 375 7.16 -12.19 -6.43
C PHE A 375 5.66 -12.21 -6.12
N VAL A 376 4.93 -13.24 -6.56
CA VAL A 376 3.50 -13.38 -6.28
C VAL A 376 3.25 -13.46 -4.77
N HIS A 377 4.08 -14.20 -4.03
CA HIS A 377 3.96 -14.32 -2.58
C HIS A 377 4.22 -12.98 -1.87
N TYR A 378 5.29 -12.28 -2.24
CA TYR A 378 5.63 -10.98 -1.66
C TYR A 378 4.54 -9.94 -1.89
N LEU A 379 4.09 -9.78 -3.15
CA LEU A 379 3.04 -8.83 -3.50
C LEU A 379 1.72 -9.16 -2.78
N ARG A 380 1.44 -10.44 -2.52
CA ARG A 380 0.30 -10.86 -1.69
C ARG A 380 0.44 -10.37 -0.24
N ILE A 381 1.63 -10.51 0.36
CA ILE A 381 1.93 -10.04 1.71
C ILE A 381 1.74 -8.53 1.79
N VAL A 382 2.32 -7.77 0.86
CA VAL A 382 2.20 -6.31 0.82
C VAL A 382 0.75 -5.86 0.68
N ALA A 383 -0.02 -6.49 -0.22
CA ALA A 383 -1.44 -6.20 -0.39
C ALA A 383 -2.23 -6.44 0.91
N GLN A 384 -1.94 -7.55 1.61
CA GLN A 384 -2.62 -7.89 2.86
C GLN A 384 -2.26 -6.93 3.99
N LEU A 385 -0.97 -6.66 4.20
CA LEU A 385 -0.50 -5.73 5.24
C LEU A 385 -1.11 -4.34 5.05
N THR A 386 -1.10 -3.83 3.81
CA THR A 386 -1.65 -2.51 3.50
C THR A 386 -3.17 -2.46 3.69
N ALA A 387 -3.88 -3.52 3.28
CA ALA A 387 -5.31 -3.64 3.51
C ALA A 387 -5.67 -3.71 5.00
N ASP A 388 -4.86 -4.42 5.79
CA ASP A 388 -5.05 -4.56 7.24
C ASP A 388 -4.82 -3.25 7.97
N GLU A 389 -3.79 -2.49 7.58
CA GLU A 389 -3.51 -1.17 8.17
C GLU A 389 -4.60 -0.14 7.90
N ALA A 390 -5.22 -0.17 6.72
CA ALA A 390 -6.29 0.73 6.33
C ALA A 390 -7.70 0.20 6.68
N ARG A 391 -7.80 -0.99 7.28
CA ARG A 391 -9.06 -1.74 7.44
C ARG A 391 -10.11 -0.98 8.27
N ASP A 392 -9.69 -0.49 9.43
CA ASP A 392 -10.58 0.15 10.42
C ASP A 392 -10.38 1.66 10.49
N VAL A 393 -9.60 2.23 9.56
CA VAL A 393 -9.37 3.67 9.46
C VAL A 393 -10.50 4.30 8.63
N PRO A 394 -11.28 5.24 9.21
CA PRO A 394 -12.33 5.94 8.47
C PRO A 394 -11.74 6.97 7.50
N GLY A 395 -12.55 7.40 6.52
CA GLY A 395 -12.21 8.48 5.59
C GLY A 395 -11.77 8.03 4.20
N ASP A 396 -11.77 8.99 3.27
CA ASP A 396 -11.54 8.76 1.83
C ASP A 396 -10.10 8.31 1.53
N GLU A 397 -9.11 8.81 2.28
CA GLU A 397 -7.72 8.40 2.13
C GLU A 397 -7.55 6.90 2.43
N ALA A 398 -8.10 6.44 3.56
CA ALA A 398 -8.09 5.02 3.91
C ALA A 398 -8.90 4.18 2.91
N ALA A 399 -10.02 4.69 2.40
CA ALA A 399 -10.77 4.03 1.34
C ALA A 399 -9.96 3.90 0.04
N ALA A 400 -9.21 4.93 -0.34
CA ALA A 400 -8.32 4.90 -1.49
C ALA A 400 -7.20 3.87 -1.30
N VAL A 401 -6.57 3.81 -0.12
CA VAL A 401 -5.56 2.79 0.22
C VAL A 401 -6.14 1.38 0.12
N ARG A 402 -7.33 1.13 0.68
CA ARG A 402 -8.04 -0.15 0.53
C ARG A 402 -8.28 -0.50 -0.95
N GLY A 403 -8.66 0.49 -1.76
CA GLY A 403 -8.85 0.32 -3.20
C GLY A 403 -7.55 -0.07 -3.93
N GLN A 404 -6.41 0.57 -3.62
CA GLN A 404 -5.12 0.21 -4.22
C GLN A 404 -4.62 -1.17 -3.75
N ALA A 405 -4.79 -1.50 -2.47
CA ALA A 405 -4.46 -2.82 -1.93
C ALA A 405 -5.30 -3.94 -2.59
N ALA A 406 -6.58 -3.68 -2.85
CA ALA A 406 -7.45 -4.60 -3.59
C ALA A 406 -6.98 -4.81 -5.04
N ARG A 407 -6.62 -3.75 -5.76
CA ARG A 407 -6.06 -3.85 -7.13
C ARG A 407 -4.77 -4.67 -7.16
N LEU A 408 -3.89 -4.49 -6.18
CA LEU A 408 -2.69 -5.32 -6.07
C LEU A 408 -3.05 -6.79 -5.80
N ALA A 409 -4.02 -7.06 -4.93
CA ALA A 409 -4.49 -8.41 -4.67
C ALA A 409 -5.11 -9.09 -5.91
N GLU A 410 -5.86 -8.35 -6.73
CA GLU A 410 -6.42 -8.83 -8.00
C GLU A 410 -5.31 -9.17 -9.01
N PHE A 411 -4.32 -8.29 -9.15
CA PHE A 411 -3.14 -8.56 -9.99
C PHE A 411 -2.40 -9.82 -9.54
N VAL A 412 -2.17 -9.97 -8.24
CA VAL A 412 -1.57 -11.17 -7.64
C VAL A 412 -2.39 -12.42 -7.94
N GLN A 413 -3.71 -12.36 -7.80
CA GLN A 413 -4.60 -13.49 -8.10
C GLN A 413 -4.51 -13.90 -9.58
N ALA A 414 -4.48 -12.93 -10.50
CA ALA A 414 -4.33 -13.19 -11.92
C ALA A 414 -2.99 -13.86 -12.25
N LYS A 415 -1.89 -13.43 -11.63
CA LYS A 415 -0.55 -14.03 -11.84
C LYS A 415 -0.36 -15.37 -11.15
N ALA A 416 -1.04 -15.60 -10.02
CA ALA A 416 -0.98 -16.86 -9.28
C ALA A 416 -1.57 -18.05 -10.06
N VAL A 417 -2.37 -17.83 -11.11
CA VAL A 417 -2.98 -18.90 -11.93
C VAL A 417 -1.92 -19.83 -12.55
N VAL A 418 -0.75 -19.29 -12.89
CA VAL A 418 0.37 -20.03 -13.50
C VAL A 418 1.06 -20.95 -12.49
N LEU A 419 0.88 -20.71 -11.18
CA LEU A 419 1.50 -21.51 -10.13
C LEU A 419 0.80 -22.87 -9.98
N GLN A 420 1.55 -23.87 -9.54
CA GLN A 420 1.00 -25.18 -9.18
C GLN A 420 -0.01 -25.04 -8.02
N PRO A 421 -1.07 -25.86 -7.96
CA PRO A 421 -2.08 -25.78 -6.90
C PRO A 421 -1.50 -25.87 -5.48
N GLN A 422 -0.45 -26.65 -5.28
CA GLN A 422 0.25 -26.76 -4.00
C GLN A 422 0.94 -25.46 -3.58
N ASP A 423 1.60 -24.78 -4.52
CA ASP A 423 2.27 -23.50 -4.25
C ASP A 423 1.23 -22.39 -4.06
N ARG A 424 0.12 -22.39 -4.81
CA ARG A 424 -1.01 -21.48 -4.55
C ARG A 424 -1.58 -21.63 -3.15
N ARG A 425 -1.64 -22.87 -2.63
CA ARG A 425 -2.07 -23.15 -1.25
C ARG A 425 -1.03 -22.71 -0.22
N ARG A 426 0.27 -22.77 -0.54
CA ARG A 426 1.38 -22.31 0.34
C ARG A 426 1.53 -20.79 0.39
N ILE A 427 1.40 -20.12 -0.75
CA ILE A 427 1.14 -18.66 -0.85
C ILE A 427 -0.28 -18.33 -0.34
N GLY A 428 -1.03 -19.35 0.10
CA GLY A 428 -2.34 -19.25 0.70
C GLY A 428 -2.41 -18.13 1.75
N PRO A 429 -3.63 -17.72 2.11
CA PRO A 429 -3.88 -16.41 2.70
C PRO A 429 -2.83 -16.03 3.74
N VAL A 430 -1.97 -15.05 3.40
CA VAL A 430 -1.09 -14.34 4.34
C VAL A 430 -1.91 -14.12 5.60
N ARG A 431 -1.44 -14.68 6.73
CA ARG A 431 -2.23 -14.92 7.95
C ARG A 431 -3.32 -13.86 8.10
N ARG A 432 -4.55 -14.21 7.70
CA ARG A 432 -5.64 -13.24 7.77
C ARG A 432 -5.85 -12.94 9.23
N ARG A 433 -5.77 -11.67 9.61
CA ARG A 433 -6.06 -11.24 10.97
C ARG A 433 -7.56 -11.37 11.21
N PRO A 434 -8.02 -12.29 12.07
CA PRO A 434 -9.44 -12.40 12.36
C PRO A 434 -9.95 -11.09 12.96
N ARG A 435 -11.10 -10.62 12.47
CA ARG A 435 -11.82 -9.45 13.00
C ARG A 435 -12.75 -9.85 14.14
N SER A 436 -13.32 -11.04 14.01
CA SER A 436 -14.36 -11.53 14.89
C SER A 436 -14.23 -13.03 15.13
N VAL A 437 -14.82 -13.46 16.23
CA VAL A 437 -15.19 -14.84 16.47
C VAL A 437 -16.71 -14.86 16.54
N LEU A 438 -17.33 -15.62 15.64
CA LEU A 438 -18.76 -15.87 15.62
C LEU A 438 -19.07 -17.16 16.37
N VAL A 439 -19.99 -17.06 17.32
CA VAL A 439 -20.70 -18.19 17.92
C VAL A 439 -22.09 -18.20 17.32
N GLU A 440 -22.48 -19.29 16.70
CA GLU A 440 -23.82 -19.47 16.15
C GLU A 440 -24.55 -20.60 16.88
N PHE A 441 -25.80 -20.35 17.27
CA PHE A 441 -26.73 -21.37 17.74
C PHE A 441 -27.82 -21.55 16.69
N GLU A 442 -27.88 -22.73 16.08
CA GLU A 442 -28.89 -23.05 15.08
C GLU A 442 -29.98 -23.93 15.68
N PRO A 443 -31.24 -23.48 15.60
CA PRO A 443 -32.38 -24.26 16.07
C PRO A 443 -32.63 -25.46 15.14
N LEU A 444 -33.03 -26.58 15.74
CA LEU A 444 -33.43 -27.80 15.06
C LEU A 444 -34.93 -28.02 15.24
N PHE A 445 -35.65 -28.10 14.13
CA PHE A 445 -37.10 -28.27 14.11
C PHE A 445 -37.43 -29.74 13.88
N TYR A 446 -37.67 -30.51 14.95
CA TYR A 446 -38.02 -31.93 14.86
C TYR A 446 -39.55 -32.15 14.85
N ASP A 447 -40.30 -31.53 15.78
CA ASP A 447 -41.75 -31.69 15.93
C ASP A 447 -42.41 -30.40 16.47
N GLU A 448 -43.63 -30.08 16.05
CA GLU A 448 -44.43 -28.98 16.62
C GLU A 448 -44.70 -29.23 18.12
N GLY A 449 -44.21 -28.33 18.99
CA GLY A 449 -44.39 -28.42 20.44
C GLY A 449 -43.34 -29.27 21.19
N GLY A 450 -42.32 -29.78 20.50
CA GLY A 450 -41.12 -30.35 21.14
C GLY A 450 -40.22 -29.28 21.78
N PRO A 451 -39.27 -29.67 22.67
CA PRO A 451 -38.29 -28.72 23.20
C PRO A 451 -37.43 -28.18 22.05
N GLU A 452 -37.12 -26.88 22.09
CA GLU A 452 -36.16 -26.29 21.15
C GLU A 452 -34.75 -26.84 21.44
N LEU A 453 -34.16 -27.46 20.42
CA LEU A 453 -32.84 -28.07 20.46
C LEU A 453 -31.94 -27.37 19.46
N PHE A 454 -30.65 -27.27 19.80
CA PHE A 454 -29.70 -26.47 19.05
C PHE A 454 -28.47 -27.29 18.70
N ASN A 455 -27.92 -27.03 17.52
CA ASN A 455 -26.51 -27.24 17.22
C ASN A 455 -25.77 -25.91 17.40
N TRP A 456 -24.45 -25.98 17.59
CA TRP A 456 -23.65 -24.76 17.68
C TRP A 456 -22.35 -24.86 16.89
N SER A 457 -21.86 -23.70 16.43
CA SER A 457 -20.55 -23.57 15.79
C SER A 457 -19.76 -22.38 16.31
N VAL A 458 -18.44 -22.45 16.15
CA VAL A 458 -17.53 -21.33 16.36
C VAL A 458 -16.72 -21.11 15.08
N SER A 459 -16.75 -19.88 14.56
CA SER A 459 -16.06 -19.49 13.34
C SER A 459 -15.21 -18.23 13.55
N GLU A 460 -14.07 -18.15 12.88
CA GLU A 460 -13.24 -16.95 12.81
C GLU A 460 -13.64 -16.14 11.57
N GLY A 461 -13.99 -14.86 11.78
CA GLY A 461 -14.43 -13.95 10.74
C GLY A 461 -13.32 -13.04 10.26
N TYR A 462 -13.24 -12.85 8.95
CA TYR A 462 -12.28 -11.95 8.29
C TYR A 462 -12.98 -10.76 7.62
N GLY A 463 -14.30 -10.64 7.80
CA GLY A 463 -15.16 -9.64 7.18
C GLY A 463 -15.61 -10.04 5.77
N ARG A 464 -16.66 -9.35 5.29
CA ARG A 464 -17.25 -9.57 3.96
C ARG A 464 -17.76 -10.99 3.72
N GLY A 465 -18.37 -11.60 4.74
CA GLY A 465 -18.91 -12.96 4.71
C GLY A 465 -17.83 -14.05 4.70
N GLN A 466 -16.56 -13.69 4.94
CA GLN A 466 -15.47 -14.66 4.95
C GLN A 466 -15.28 -15.23 6.35
N TRP A 467 -15.74 -16.47 6.52
CA TRP A 467 -15.69 -17.19 7.78
C TRP A 467 -14.92 -18.51 7.67
N LEU A 468 -14.09 -18.81 8.66
CA LEU A 468 -13.44 -20.11 8.83
C LEU A 468 -14.03 -20.80 10.05
N ARG A 469 -14.74 -21.92 9.84
CA ARG A 469 -15.26 -22.72 10.95
C ARG A 469 -14.11 -23.43 11.66
N VAL A 470 -13.99 -23.21 12.97
CA VAL A 470 -12.89 -23.73 13.79
C VAL A 470 -13.34 -24.71 14.86
N ASP A 471 -14.64 -24.72 15.17
CA ASP A 471 -15.26 -25.64 16.11
C ASP A 471 -16.73 -25.86 15.73
N VAL A 472 -17.24 -27.05 15.99
CA VAL A 472 -18.63 -27.38 15.72
C VAL A 472 -19.07 -28.51 16.65
N GLN A 473 -20.33 -28.46 17.05
CA GLN A 473 -21.04 -29.59 17.62
C GLN A 473 -22.25 -29.88 16.75
N GLU A 474 -22.26 -31.09 16.19
CA GLU A 474 -23.35 -31.61 15.37
C GLU A 474 -23.84 -32.89 16.05
N SER A 475 -24.95 -32.81 16.79
CA SER A 475 -25.66 -34.01 17.25
C SER A 475 -26.94 -34.18 16.45
N ALA A 476 -27.26 -35.42 16.10
CA ALA A 476 -28.48 -35.77 15.36
C ALA A 476 -29.78 -35.43 16.10
N GLY A 477 -29.72 -35.02 17.37
CA GLY A 477 -30.85 -34.56 18.17
C GLY A 477 -30.63 -33.20 18.85
N GLY A 478 -29.58 -32.45 18.51
CA GLY A 478 -29.23 -31.18 19.19
C GLY A 478 -29.04 -31.31 20.70
N VAL A 479 -29.00 -30.16 21.39
CA VAL A 479 -29.09 -30.03 22.85
C VAL A 479 -29.87 -28.75 23.23
N PRO A 480 -30.48 -28.66 24.43
CA PRO A 480 -31.12 -27.42 24.88
C PRO A 480 -30.16 -26.23 24.90
N PHE A 481 -30.69 -25.01 24.72
CA PHE A 481 -29.88 -23.78 24.59
C PHE A 481 -28.86 -23.58 25.73
N GLU A 482 -29.26 -23.77 26.98
CA GLU A 482 -28.37 -23.59 28.14
C GLU A 482 -27.20 -24.59 28.11
N GLN A 483 -27.46 -25.83 27.68
CA GLN A 483 -26.43 -26.85 27.52
C GLN A 483 -25.51 -26.54 26.34
N ALA A 484 -26.05 -26.07 25.19
CA ALA A 484 -25.26 -25.61 24.06
C ALA A 484 -24.31 -24.47 24.50
N ARG A 485 -24.85 -23.49 25.24
CA ARG A 485 -24.08 -22.36 25.77
C ARG A 485 -22.94 -22.84 26.67
N GLU A 486 -23.20 -23.74 27.61
CA GLU A 486 -22.16 -24.31 28.48
C GLU A 486 -21.04 -25.00 27.69
N GLN A 487 -21.39 -25.79 26.68
CA GLN A 487 -20.42 -26.43 25.79
C GLN A 487 -19.57 -25.42 25.02
N VAL A 488 -20.19 -24.36 24.49
CA VAL A 488 -19.48 -23.25 23.82
C VAL A 488 -18.50 -22.58 24.77
N LEU A 489 -18.95 -22.20 25.97
CA LEU A 489 -18.13 -21.47 26.95
C LEU A 489 -16.87 -22.25 27.35
N CYS A 490 -16.95 -23.57 27.42
CA CYS A 490 -15.80 -24.43 27.70
C CYS A 490 -14.70 -24.33 26.63
N ARG A 491 -15.04 -24.00 25.38
CA ARG A 491 -14.09 -23.92 24.26
C ARG A 491 -13.74 -22.48 23.86
N LEU A 492 -14.65 -21.54 24.10
CA LEU A 492 -14.59 -20.17 23.59
C LEU A 492 -13.35 -19.40 24.08
N GLY A 493 -12.97 -19.52 25.35
CA GLY A 493 -11.82 -18.80 25.91
C GLY A 493 -10.51 -19.10 25.16
N GLY A 494 -10.23 -20.37 24.86
CA GLY A 494 -9.05 -20.77 24.09
C GLY A 494 -9.10 -20.31 22.63
N ARG A 495 -10.30 -20.22 22.03
CA ARG A 495 -10.50 -19.71 20.66
C ARG A 495 -10.23 -18.22 20.59
N LEU A 496 -10.81 -17.44 21.51
CA LEU A 496 -10.59 -15.99 21.60
C LEU A 496 -9.12 -15.63 21.82
N LEU A 497 -8.40 -16.37 22.68
CA LEU A 497 -6.97 -16.14 22.92
C LEU A 497 -6.10 -16.41 21.68
N ARG A 498 -6.44 -17.44 20.90
CA ARG A 498 -5.75 -17.72 19.63
C ARG A 498 -6.02 -16.62 18.61
N ALA A 499 -7.30 -16.28 18.41
CA ALA A 499 -7.71 -15.24 17.48
C ALA A 499 -7.10 -13.86 17.84
N ASP A 500 -7.02 -13.51 19.14
CA ASP A 500 -6.33 -12.30 19.60
C ASP A 500 -4.83 -12.33 19.22
N GLY A 501 -4.17 -13.49 19.39
CA GLY A 501 -2.77 -13.66 19.00
C GLY A 501 -2.54 -13.56 17.49
N ASP A 502 -3.43 -14.14 16.69
CA ASP A 502 -3.37 -14.10 15.23
C ASP A 502 -3.74 -12.71 14.66
N ALA A 503 -4.63 -11.98 15.33
CA ALA A 503 -4.97 -10.59 14.98
C ALA A 503 -3.83 -9.61 15.25
N GLY A 504 -2.92 -9.95 16.15
CA GLY A 504 -1.68 -9.24 16.42
C GLY A 504 -1.54 -8.75 17.86
N PRO A 505 -0.37 -8.19 18.21
CA PRO A 505 -0.08 -7.77 19.59
C PRO A 505 -1.10 -6.76 20.11
N GLY A 506 -1.69 -7.05 21.28
CA GLY A 506 -2.67 -6.17 21.93
C GLY A 506 -4.09 -6.20 21.34
N ALA A 507 -4.32 -6.95 20.25
CA ALA A 507 -5.64 -7.06 19.64
C ALA A 507 -6.64 -7.79 20.57
N ARG A 508 -7.92 -7.41 20.43
CA ARG A 508 -9.06 -8.06 21.07
C ARG A 508 -10.14 -8.24 20.01
N VAL A 509 -10.20 -9.43 19.42
CA VAL A 509 -11.18 -9.71 18.36
C VAL A 509 -12.60 -9.61 18.91
N ARG A 510 -13.53 -9.07 18.11
CA ARG A 510 -14.93 -8.93 18.48
C ARG A 510 -15.57 -10.32 18.66
N LEU A 511 -16.44 -10.48 19.64
CA LEU A 511 -17.30 -11.66 19.74
C LEU A 511 -18.66 -11.33 19.13
N GLU A 512 -19.08 -12.13 18.16
CA GLU A 512 -20.40 -12.07 17.55
C GLU A 512 -21.17 -13.30 17.99
N VAL A 513 -22.40 -13.12 18.46
CA VAL A 513 -23.26 -14.22 18.89
C VAL A 513 -24.55 -14.18 18.08
N ALA A 514 -24.68 -15.13 17.14
CA ALA A 514 -25.89 -15.32 16.37
C ALA A 514 -26.85 -16.23 17.13
N VAL A 515 -28.03 -15.71 17.45
CA VAL A 515 -29.09 -16.42 18.16
C VAL A 515 -30.40 -16.33 17.36
N PRO A 516 -31.27 -17.34 17.42
CA PRO A 516 -32.57 -17.28 16.77
C PRO A 516 -33.57 -16.43 17.57
N GLU A 517 -34.75 -16.24 16.98
CA GLU A 517 -35.90 -15.65 17.64
C GLU A 517 -36.17 -16.33 19.00
N GLY A 518 -36.62 -15.55 19.99
CA GLY A 518 -36.82 -16.00 21.38
C GLY A 518 -35.57 -15.91 22.25
N HIS A 519 -34.36 -15.90 21.64
CA HIS A 519 -33.10 -15.80 22.37
C HIS A 519 -32.40 -14.43 22.25
N TRP A 520 -33.08 -13.41 21.72
CA TRP A 520 -32.52 -12.04 21.60
C TRP A 520 -32.17 -11.36 22.94
N HIS A 521 -32.64 -11.90 24.06
CA HIS A 521 -32.30 -11.46 25.41
C HIS A 521 -30.93 -11.98 25.89
N THR A 522 -30.21 -12.77 25.09
CA THR A 522 -28.93 -13.38 25.47
C THR A 522 -27.88 -12.33 25.85
N ALA A 523 -27.55 -12.29 27.15
CA ALA A 523 -26.53 -11.40 27.72
C ALA A 523 -25.10 -11.87 27.43
N ALA A 524 -24.72 -12.03 26.17
CA ALA A 524 -23.41 -12.57 25.77
C ALA A 524 -22.22 -11.79 26.36
N GLY A 525 -22.38 -10.48 26.61
CA GLY A 525 -21.36 -9.66 27.28
C GLY A 525 -21.03 -10.11 28.71
N ARG A 526 -21.93 -10.83 29.39
CA ARG A 526 -21.74 -11.34 30.75
C ARG A 526 -21.15 -12.75 30.79
N TRP A 527 -21.00 -13.41 29.65
CA TRP A 527 -20.39 -14.72 29.60
C TRP A 527 -18.98 -14.69 30.16
N GLU A 528 -18.68 -15.64 31.03
CA GLU A 528 -17.36 -15.71 31.66
C GLU A 528 -16.49 -16.75 30.97
N VAL A 529 -15.30 -16.33 30.54
CA VAL A 529 -14.31 -17.21 29.91
C VAL A 529 -12.96 -17.10 30.61
N ALA A 530 -12.13 -18.14 30.48
CA ALA A 530 -10.80 -18.15 31.06
C ALA A 530 -9.93 -17.02 30.49
N ALA A 531 -9.33 -16.20 31.36
CA ALA A 531 -8.48 -15.08 30.96
C ALA A 531 -7.09 -15.50 30.41
N SER A 532 -6.73 -16.78 30.49
CA SER A 532 -5.49 -17.34 29.94
C SER A 532 -5.62 -18.85 29.75
N THR A 533 -4.62 -19.48 29.11
CA THR A 533 -4.55 -20.94 28.94
C THR A 533 -4.14 -21.70 30.22
N ARG A 534 -3.84 -21.00 31.32
CA ARG A 534 -3.48 -21.64 32.60
C ARG A 534 -4.73 -22.30 33.21
N ARG A 535 -4.59 -23.50 33.78
CA ARG A 535 -5.72 -24.20 34.44
C ARG A 535 -6.35 -23.42 35.59
N THR A 536 -5.58 -22.55 36.26
CA THR A 536 -6.03 -21.72 37.39
C THR A 536 -6.48 -20.32 36.95
N ALA A 537 -6.65 -20.08 35.65
CA ALA A 537 -7.06 -18.79 35.14
C ALA A 537 -8.44 -18.42 35.70
N ARG A 538 -8.57 -17.20 36.25
CA ARG A 538 -9.86 -16.67 36.67
C ARG A 538 -10.76 -16.50 35.45
N LEU A 539 -12.03 -16.85 35.60
CA LEU A 539 -13.06 -16.51 34.63
C LEU A 539 -13.35 -15.00 34.71
N ARG A 540 -13.57 -14.38 33.56
CA ARG A 540 -13.87 -12.94 33.44
C ARG A 540 -15.00 -12.74 32.42
N PRO A 541 -15.93 -11.80 32.68
CA PRO A 541 -16.91 -11.39 31.68
C PRO A 541 -16.23 -10.93 30.39
N VAL A 542 -16.69 -11.43 29.24
CA VAL A 542 -16.12 -11.07 27.92
C VAL A 542 -16.38 -9.61 27.56
N GLY A 543 -17.56 -9.07 27.89
CA GLY A 543 -18.05 -7.78 27.40
C GLY A 543 -17.35 -6.54 27.96
N SER A 544 -16.63 -6.67 29.07
CA SER A 544 -15.76 -5.59 29.58
C SER A 544 -14.39 -5.58 28.89
N GLY A 545 -13.93 -6.74 28.42
CA GLY A 545 -12.61 -6.92 27.80
C GLY A 545 -12.58 -6.82 26.27
N ARG A 546 -13.70 -7.06 25.57
CA ARG A 546 -13.82 -7.00 24.11
C ARG A 546 -15.22 -6.55 23.67
N ALA A 547 -15.32 -6.03 22.44
CA ALA A 547 -16.62 -5.76 21.84
C ALA A 547 -17.41 -7.08 21.70
N VAL A 548 -18.68 -7.05 22.11
CA VAL A 548 -19.60 -8.19 22.00
C VAL A 548 -20.90 -7.69 21.42
N ILE A 549 -21.31 -8.29 20.31
CA ILE A 549 -22.55 -7.99 19.59
C ILE A 549 -23.41 -9.24 19.48
N LEU A 550 -24.71 -9.01 19.38
CA LEU A 550 -25.70 -10.01 19.02
C LEU A 550 -26.03 -9.85 17.53
N ARG A 551 -26.23 -10.98 16.85
CA ARG A 551 -26.74 -11.04 15.48
C ARG A 551 -28.01 -11.84 15.45
N ASP A 552 -28.90 -11.51 14.52
CA ASP A 552 -30.06 -12.35 14.29
C ASP A 552 -29.67 -13.54 13.41
N GLN A 553 -29.93 -14.75 13.91
CA GLN A 553 -29.56 -15.96 13.19
C GLN A 553 -30.43 -16.20 11.95
N GLY A 554 -31.65 -15.63 11.91
CA GLY A 554 -32.54 -15.67 10.76
C GLY A 554 -32.02 -14.86 9.56
N ARG A 555 -31.29 -13.75 9.81
CA ARG A 555 -30.69 -12.88 8.77
C ARG A 555 -29.41 -13.44 8.14
N ARG A 556 -29.47 -14.66 7.61
CA ARG A 556 -28.35 -15.37 6.96
C ARG A 556 -28.54 -15.67 5.46
N GLU A 557 -29.74 -15.44 4.92
CA GLU A 557 -30.07 -15.71 3.52
C GLU A 557 -29.81 -14.49 2.60
N GLN A 558 -30.70 -14.24 1.63
CA GLN A 558 -30.59 -13.12 0.70
C GLN A 558 -30.77 -11.80 1.44
N VAL A 559 -29.76 -10.91 1.31
CA VAL A 559 -29.78 -9.59 1.94
C VAL A 559 -30.99 -8.80 1.45
N ASP A 560 -31.91 -8.50 2.36
CA ASP A 560 -33.06 -7.64 2.10
C ASP A 560 -32.59 -6.22 1.70
N PRO A 561 -33.07 -5.66 0.56
CA PRO A 561 -32.82 -4.27 0.21
C PRO A 561 -33.15 -3.25 1.30
N ALA A 562 -34.18 -3.47 2.13
CA ALA A 562 -34.50 -2.57 3.23
C ALA A 562 -33.41 -2.58 4.32
N TRP A 563 -32.91 -3.77 4.66
CA TRP A 563 -31.79 -3.96 5.58
C TRP A 563 -30.52 -3.27 5.09
N LEU A 564 -30.14 -3.47 3.82
CA LEU A 564 -28.97 -2.82 3.23
C LEU A 564 -29.10 -1.29 3.18
N ARG A 565 -30.28 -0.76 2.81
CA ARG A 565 -30.52 0.69 2.79
C ARG A 565 -30.40 1.31 4.17
N ARG A 566 -31.00 0.70 5.20
CA ARG A 566 -30.92 1.18 6.59
C ARG A 566 -29.49 1.13 7.12
N TRP A 567 -28.74 0.08 6.79
CA TRP A 567 -27.30 -0.02 7.11
C TRP A 567 -26.50 1.14 6.52
N GLN A 568 -26.67 1.40 5.21
CA GLN A 568 -25.97 2.49 4.53
C GLN A 568 -26.35 3.87 5.11
N GLY A 569 -27.64 4.08 5.42
CA GLY A 569 -28.10 5.30 6.08
C GLY A 569 -27.48 5.52 7.46
N LEU A 570 -27.43 4.49 8.30
CA LEU A 570 -26.80 4.57 9.63
C LEU A 570 -25.28 4.72 9.56
N ALA A 571 -24.63 4.10 8.57
CA ALA A 571 -23.19 4.23 8.35
C ALA A 571 -22.80 5.63 7.84
N ALA A 572 -23.65 6.26 7.03
CA ALA A 572 -23.45 7.60 6.51
C ALA A 572 -23.86 8.70 7.52
N ALA A 573 -24.69 8.38 8.51
CA ALA A 573 -25.13 9.33 9.52
C ALA A 573 -23.96 9.81 10.39
N GLY A 574 -23.73 11.13 10.41
CA GLY A 574 -22.70 11.74 11.26
C GLY A 574 -22.99 11.62 12.76
N GLU A 575 -24.26 11.42 13.14
CA GLU A 575 -24.70 11.21 14.51
C GLU A 575 -25.84 10.19 14.57
N LEU A 576 -25.82 9.33 15.59
CA LEU A 576 -26.88 8.37 15.88
C LEU A 576 -27.85 8.94 16.92
N ARG A 577 -29.14 8.65 16.76
CA ARG A 577 -30.21 9.12 17.65
C ARG A 577 -31.02 7.96 18.20
N ALA A 578 -31.20 7.92 19.51
CA ALA A 578 -31.99 6.88 20.15
C ALA A 578 -33.48 7.02 19.75
N LEU A 579 -34.04 5.97 19.13
CA LEU A 579 -35.46 5.84 18.86
C LEU A 579 -36.08 4.99 19.98
N ARG A 580 -36.78 5.63 20.92
CA ARG A 580 -37.45 4.92 22.01
C ARG A 580 -38.66 4.16 21.46
N ILE A 581 -38.67 2.84 21.68
CA ILE A 581 -39.82 1.98 21.42
C ILE A 581 -40.55 1.76 22.75
N ALA A 582 -41.83 2.10 22.80
CA ALA A 582 -42.67 1.96 23.98
C ALA A 582 -44.09 1.52 23.56
N PRO A 583 -44.80 0.76 24.41
CA PRO A 583 -46.20 0.44 24.17
C PRO A 583 -47.03 1.73 24.21
N GLN A 584 -47.99 1.89 23.30
CA GLN A 584 -48.92 3.01 23.37
C GLN A 584 -49.99 2.74 24.44
N ALA A 585 -50.12 3.68 25.39
CA ALA A 585 -51.22 3.67 26.34
C ALA A 585 -52.50 4.14 25.64
N GLY A 586 -53.49 3.26 25.44
CA GLY A 586 -54.82 3.71 25.01
C GLY A 586 -55.76 2.69 24.39
N ASP A 587 -55.28 1.67 23.68
CA ASP A 587 -56.17 0.77 22.94
C ASP A 587 -56.06 -0.67 23.45
N GLY A 588 -57.23 -1.26 23.74
CA GLY A 588 -57.34 -2.61 24.28
C GLY A 588 -56.63 -3.67 23.43
N ALA A 589 -56.09 -4.67 24.13
CA ALA A 589 -55.55 -5.95 23.68
C ALA A 589 -55.40 -6.17 22.15
N GLY A 590 -54.14 -6.17 21.68
CA GLY A 590 -53.67 -7.18 20.73
C GLY A 590 -53.10 -6.70 19.40
N SER A 591 -53.65 -5.66 18.74
CA SER A 591 -53.21 -5.29 17.37
C SER A 591 -52.73 -3.85 17.18
N GLY A 592 -53.30 -2.88 17.91
CA GLY A 592 -52.97 -1.45 17.73
C GLY A 592 -51.53 -1.08 18.14
N SER A 593 -50.96 -1.82 19.09
CA SER A 593 -49.59 -1.63 19.58
C SER A 593 -48.53 -1.98 18.52
N ALA A 594 -48.66 -3.14 17.87
CA ALA A 594 -47.72 -3.57 16.84
C ALA A 594 -47.75 -2.64 15.62
N GLU A 595 -48.94 -2.27 15.12
CA GLU A 595 -49.06 -1.38 13.97
C GLU A 595 -48.48 0.03 14.24
N ALA A 596 -48.62 0.53 15.48
CA ALA A 596 -48.00 1.79 15.89
C ALA A 596 -46.46 1.71 15.90
N VAL A 597 -45.89 0.60 16.39
CA VAL A 597 -44.43 0.36 16.34
C VAL A 597 -43.94 0.28 14.90
N TRP A 598 -44.64 -0.46 14.03
CA TRP A 598 -44.32 -0.54 12.61
C TRP A 598 -44.30 0.84 11.95
N ARG A 599 -45.33 1.66 12.15
CA ARG A 599 -45.41 3.02 11.59
C ARG A 599 -44.31 3.95 12.12
N LEU A 600 -43.96 3.82 13.40
CA LEU A 600 -42.83 4.56 14.00
C LEU A 600 -41.51 4.19 13.33
N LEU A 601 -41.29 2.89 13.07
CA LEU A 601 -40.07 2.37 12.44
C LEU A 601 -39.96 2.78 10.97
N GLU A 602 -41.06 2.75 10.22
CA GLU A 602 -41.08 3.18 8.82
C GLU A 602 -40.71 4.67 8.67
N THR A 603 -41.25 5.53 9.55
CA THR A 603 -41.05 6.98 9.51
C THR A 603 -39.76 7.46 10.18
N ALA A 604 -38.98 6.55 10.77
CA ALA A 604 -37.73 6.89 11.43
C ALA A 604 -36.65 7.36 10.44
N GLY A 605 -35.89 8.39 10.83
CA GLY A 605 -34.79 8.93 10.03
C GLY A 605 -33.58 8.00 9.90
N GLU A 606 -32.67 8.30 8.98
CA GLU A 606 -31.51 7.46 8.62
C GLU A 606 -30.52 7.22 9.77
N GLY A 607 -30.43 8.14 10.74
CA GLY A 607 -29.60 8.01 11.95
C GLY A 607 -30.31 7.41 13.17
N ALA A 608 -31.55 6.93 13.03
CA ALA A 608 -32.34 6.43 14.15
C ALA A 608 -31.94 5.02 14.57
N LEU A 609 -31.69 4.81 15.86
CA LEU A 609 -31.31 3.52 16.43
C LEU A 609 -32.33 3.08 17.49
N PRO A 610 -33.11 2.01 17.25
CA PRO A 610 -34.08 1.44 18.19
C PRO A 610 -33.50 1.16 19.57
N ALA A 611 -34.19 1.64 20.59
CA ALA A 611 -33.88 1.39 21.99
C ALA A 611 -35.16 0.96 22.74
N LEU A 612 -35.10 -0.19 23.40
CA LEU A 612 -36.23 -0.82 24.08
C LEU A 612 -35.87 -1.14 25.54
N CYS A 613 -36.72 -0.79 26.49
CA CYS A 613 -36.54 -1.07 27.92
C CYS A 613 -37.25 -2.35 28.41
N HIS A 614 -38.12 -2.92 27.58
CA HIS A 614 -38.85 -4.16 27.89
C HIS A 614 -37.96 -5.39 27.72
N THR A 615 -38.32 -6.48 28.41
CA THR A 615 -37.76 -7.81 28.12
C THR A 615 -38.07 -8.19 26.68
N VAL A 616 -37.12 -8.84 26.02
CA VAL A 616 -37.27 -9.33 24.63
C VAL A 616 -37.34 -10.86 24.58
N ALA A 617 -37.49 -11.51 25.73
CA ALA A 617 -37.69 -12.95 25.81
C ALA A 617 -39.10 -13.36 25.35
N ASP A 618 -40.10 -12.51 25.59
CA ASP A 618 -41.51 -12.75 25.33
C ASP A 618 -42.29 -11.43 25.17
N GLY A 619 -43.59 -11.56 24.87
CA GLY A 619 -44.56 -10.47 24.80
C GLY A 619 -44.19 -9.33 23.86
N PHE A 620 -44.63 -8.13 24.22
CA PHE A 620 -44.45 -6.88 23.47
C PHE A 620 -43.00 -6.65 23.03
N GLY A 621 -42.03 -6.91 23.91
CA GLY A 621 -40.64 -6.63 23.57
C GLY A 621 -40.07 -7.57 22.51
N ARG A 622 -40.47 -8.86 22.53
CA ARG A 622 -40.14 -9.80 21.45
C ARG A 622 -40.77 -9.35 20.13
N ASP A 623 -42.06 -9.04 20.15
CA ASP A 623 -42.79 -8.61 18.95
C ASP A 623 -42.24 -7.29 18.38
N ALA A 624 -41.83 -6.36 19.25
CA ALA A 624 -41.19 -5.11 18.87
C ALA A 624 -39.82 -5.32 18.23
N VAL A 625 -39.00 -6.25 18.74
CA VAL A 625 -37.72 -6.60 18.09
C VAL A 625 -37.96 -7.29 16.74
N GLY A 626 -38.98 -8.15 16.63
CA GLY A 626 -39.42 -8.70 15.36
C GLY A 626 -39.73 -7.59 14.34
N ALA A 627 -40.57 -6.62 14.71
CA ALA A 627 -40.89 -5.47 13.86
C ALA A 627 -39.65 -4.63 13.50
N VAL A 628 -38.70 -4.44 14.43
CA VAL A 628 -37.40 -3.77 14.17
C VAL A 628 -36.62 -4.53 13.09
N LEU A 629 -36.58 -5.85 13.18
CA LEU A 629 -35.87 -6.68 12.21
C LEU A 629 -36.60 -6.70 10.85
N ASP A 630 -37.91 -6.85 10.83
CA ASP A 630 -38.69 -6.91 9.59
C ASP A 630 -38.72 -5.57 8.82
N THR A 631 -38.56 -4.44 9.53
CA THR A 631 -38.41 -3.11 8.91
C THR A 631 -36.97 -2.79 8.48
N GLY A 632 -36.06 -3.77 8.58
CA GLY A 632 -34.69 -3.69 8.09
C GLY A 632 -33.71 -2.96 9.00
N PHE A 633 -34.03 -2.68 10.27
CA PHE A 633 -33.04 -2.06 11.15
C PHE A 633 -31.89 -3.04 11.43
N PRO A 634 -30.62 -2.64 11.18
CA PRO A 634 -29.47 -3.51 11.38
C PRO A 634 -28.97 -3.49 12.82
N ALA A 635 -29.36 -2.52 13.64
CA ALA A 635 -28.83 -2.36 14.99
C ALA A 635 -29.90 -1.90 15.97
N GLY A 636 -29.74 -2.27 17.24
CA GLY A 636 -30.67 -1.92 18.31
C GLY A 636 -30.07 -2.18 19.69
N LEU A 637 -30.64 -1.55 20.72
CA LEU A 637 -30.15 -1.61 22.10
C LEU A 637 -31.29 -1.96 23.07
N TRP A 638 -31.06 -2.94 23.94
CA TRP A 638 -31.99 -3.30 25.01
C TRP A 638 -31.25 -3.95 26.19
N PRO A 639 -31.75 -3.86 27.42
CA PRO A 639 -31.23 -4.64 28.53
C PRO A 639 -31.66 -6.11 28.40
N ALA A 640 -30.77 -7.06 28.72
CA ALA A 640 -31.11 -8.48 28.74
C ALA A 640 -32.24 -8.80 29.75
N GLY A 641 -32.26 -8.11 30.89
CA GLY A 641 -33.30 -8.22 31.92
C GLY A 641 -34.23 -7.01 31.93
N GLY A 642 -34.80 -6.66 30.78
CA GLY A 642 -35.82 -5.60 30.69
C GLY A 642 -37.08 -5.91 31.50
N HIS A 643 -37.95 -4.91 31.68
CA HIS A 643 -39.20 -5.13 32.43
C HIS A 643 -40.27 -5.82 31.56
N GLY A 644 -41.12 -6.64 32.18
CA GLY A 644 -42.27 -7.26 31.52
C GLY A 644 -43.46 -6.32 31.36
N GLU A 645 -44.51 -6.80 30.69
CA GLU A 645 -45.75 -6.04 30.42
C GLU A 645 -46.54 -5.71 31.69
N GLU A 646 -46.40 -6.50 32.74
CA GLU A 646 -47.08 -6.29 34.03
C GLU A 646 -46.60 -5.02 34.76
N ARG A 647 -45.48 -4.44 34.32
CA ARG A 647 -44.84 -3.28 34.96
C ARG A 647 -44.75 -2.10 34.00
N ASP A 648 -45.30 -0.96 34.41
CA ASP A 648 -45.11 0.30 33.70
C ASP A 648 -43.65 0.80 33.73
N CYS A 649 -43.30 1.61 32.73
CA CYS A 649 -42.02 2.31 32.70
C CYS A 649 -41.81 3.14 33.98
N ASP A 650 -40.63 3.01 34.56
CA ASP A 650 -40.25 3.68 35.80
C ASP A 650 -38.96 4.51 35.67
N ALA A 651 -38.43 4.99 36.80
CA ALA A 651 -37.18 5.76 36.84
C ALA A 651 -35.97 5.00 36.23
N ARG A 652 -35.93 3.66 36.31
CA ARG A 652 -34.85 2.85 35.72
C ARG A 652 -34.94 2.85 34.19
N CYS A 653 -36.15 2.86 33.65
CA CYS A 653 -36.38 2.95 32.20
C CYS A 653 -35.94 4.31 31.67
N GLU A 654 -36.26 5.39 32.38
CA GLU A 654 -35.79 6.74 32.02
C GLU A 654 -34.26 6.87 32.12
N GLU A 655 -33.66 6.27 33.14
CA GLU A 655 -32.20 6.21 33.29
C GLU A 655 -31.55 5.47 32.12
N PHE A 656 -32.08 4.30 31.73
CA PHE A 656 -31.64 3.56 30.57
C PHE A 656 -31.71 4.42 29.29
N HIS A 657 -32.87 5.00 28.98
CA HIS A 657 -33.02 5.79 27.75
C HIS A 657 -32.16 7.06 27.74
N ARG A 658 -31.94 7.69 28.90
CA ARG A 658 -30.97 8.78 29.03
C ARG A 658 -29.55 8.30 28.72
N GLY A 659 -29.14 7.19 29.32
CA GLY A 659 -27.82 6.60 29.09
C GLY A 659 -27.58 6.17 27.64
N VAL A 660 -28.59 5.61 26.97
CA VAL A 660 -28.52 5.30 25.52
C VAL A 660 -28.38 6.58 24.70
N ARG A 661 -29.12 7.66 25.00
CA ARG A 661 -28.94 8.94 24.30
C ARG A 661 -27.53 9.48 24.44
N GLU A 662 -26.97 9.45 25.65
CA GLU A 662 -25.60 9.90 25.93
C GLU A 662 -24.55 9.05 25.20
N LEU A 663 -24.73 7.71 25.18
CA LEU A 663 -23.88 6.79 24.42
C LEU A 663 -23.85 7.14 22.92
N LEU A 664 -25.01 7.40 22.33
CA LEU A 664 -25.14 7.66 20.90
C LEU A 664 -24.64 9.06 20.49
N GLN A 665 -24.77 10.07 21.35
CA GLN A 665 -24.18 11.41 21.13
C GLN A 665 -22.64 11.35 21.00
N GLY A 666 -21.97 10.42 21.71
CA GLY A 666 -20.53 10.22 21.63
C GLY A 666 -20.06 9.27 20.51
N SER A 667 -20.99 8.73 19.70
CA SER A 667 -20.68 7.65 18.76
C SER A 667 -19.76 8.06 17.61
N GLY A 668 -20.05 9.19 16.96
CA GLY A 668 -19.39 9.56 15.72
C GLY A 668 -19.62 8.52 14.60
N GLY A 669 -20.76 7.81 14.64
CA GLY A 669 -21.19 6.84 13.64
C GLY A 669 -21.30 5.39 14.14
N LEU A 670 -21.95 4.55 13.33
CA LEU A 670 -22.29 3.15 13.63
C LEU A 670 -21.06 2.27 13.92
N VAL A 671 -19.96 2.47 13.20
CA VAL A 671 -18.74 1.64 13.30
C VAL A 671 -18.12 1.64 14.70
N ARG A 672 -18.27 2.73 15.46
CA ARG A 672 -17.70 2.86 16.82
C ARG A 672 -18.60 2.30 17.91
N LEU A 673 -19.86 2.01 17.62
CA LEU A 673 -20.86 1.62 18.62
C LEU A 673 -20.48 0.36 19.41
N PRO A 674 -20.01 -0.74 18.81
CA PRO A 674 -19.61 -1.94 19.57
C PRO A 674 -18.49 -1.66 20.60
N GLU A 675 -17.53 -0.81 20.24
CA GLU A 675 -16.41 -0.45 21.10
C GLU A 675 -16.86 0.51 22.23
N LEU A 676 -17.78 1.43 21.96
CA LEU A 676 -18.35 2.28 23.00
C LEU A 676 -19.20 1.50 24.01
N VAL A 677 -19.98 0.52 23.54
CA VAL A 677 -20.70 -0.41 24.42
C VAL A 677 -19.75 -1.22 25.29
N ARG A 678 -18.61 -1.69 24.74
CA ARG A 678 -17.55 -2.34 25.54
C ARG A 678 -17.00 -1.41 26.62
N GLN A 679 -16.68 -0.17 26.28
CA GLN A 679 -16.16 0.82 27.23
C GLN A 679 -17.17 1.13 28.34
N LEU A 680 -18.45 1.23 27.98
CA LEU A 680 -19.54 1.41 28.92
C LEU A 680 -19.66 0.22 29.89
N ARG A 681 -19.62 -1.02 29.37
CA ARG A 681 -19.59 -2.25 30.19
C ARG A 681 -18.38 -2.31 31.11
N ALA A 682 -17.20 -1.90 30.64
CA ALA A 682 -15.97 -1.86 31.43
C ALA A 682 -16.08 -0.87 32.60
N LYS A 683 -16.53 0.37 32.33
CA LYS A 683 -16.79 1.38 33.36
C LYS A 683 -17.80 0.89 34.40
N ALA A 684 -18.88 0.27 33.92
CA ALA A 684 -19.91 -0.29 34.80
C ALA A 684 -19.37 -1.45 35.66
N ALA A 685 -18.41 -2.24 35.18
CA ALA A 685 -17.80 -3.32 35.95
C ALA A 685 -16.89 -2.81 37.08
N GLU A 686 -16.24 -1.66 36.91
CA GLU A 686 -15.38 -1.02 37.93
C GLU A 686 -16.18 -0.21 38.95
N ALA A 687 -17.29 0.40 38.53
CA ALA A 687 -18.16 1.16 39.42
C ALA A 687 -18.94 0.22 40.36
N ALA A 688 -18.71 0.34 41.68
CA ALA A 688 -19.45 -0.37 42.71
C ALA A 688 -20.85 0.23 43.01
N GLY A 689 -21.27 1.28 42.28
CA GLY A 689 -22.49 2.05 42.53
C GLY A 689 -23.71 1.65 41.69
N GLU A 690 -24.90 2.03 42.19
CA GLU A 690 -26.23 1.59 41.72
C GLU A 690 -26.67 2.13 40.33
N GLY A 691 -26.05 3.21 39.81
CA GLY A 691 -26.51 3.93 38.60
C GLY A 691 -26.02 3.43 37.23
N THR A 692 -25.27 2.32 37.17
CA THR A 692 -24.76 1.76 35.88
C THR A 692 -25.10 0.29 35.69
N HIS A 693 -26.06 -0.25 36.44
CA HIS A 693 -26.40 -1.68 36.36
C HIS A 693 -26.89 -2.09 34.96
N TRP A 694 -27.71 -1.27 34.31
CA TRP A 694 -28.26 -1.53 32.97
C TRP A 694 -27.17 -1.72 31.90
N ALA A 695 -26.03 -1.04 32.06
CA ALA A 695 -24.92 -1.11 31.12
C ALA A 695 -24.22 -2.47 31.11
N ARG A 696 -24.21 -3.21 32.22
CA ARG A 696 -23.57 -4.54 32.33
C ARG A 696 -24.34 -5.59 31.51
N ASP A 697 -25.65 -5.46 31.50
CA ASP A 697 -26.59 -6.39 30.83
C ASP A 697 -27.08 -5.85 29.48
N LEU A 698 -26.53 -4.74 29.01
CA LEU A 698 -26.91 -4.15 27.73
C LEU A 698 -26.59 -5.12 26.60
N VAL A 699 -27.60 -5.45 25.79
CA VAL A 699 -27.49 -6.17 24.53
C VAL A 699 -27.39 -5.14 23.39
N LEU A 700 -26.47 -5.38 22.48
CA LEU A 700 -26.32 -4.62 21.23
C LEU A 700 -26.56 -5.59 20.09
N LEU A 701 -27.71 -5.48 19.44
CA LEU A 701 -27.91 -6.04 18.12
C LEU A 701 -27.08 -5.22 17.13
N TYR A 702 -26.28 -5.90 16.33
CA TYR A 702 -25.48 -5.29 15.28
C TYR A 702 -25.33 -6.32 14.17
N ASP A 703 -26.14 -6.17 13.13
CA ASP A 703 -26.24 -7.10 12.02
C ASP A 703 -25.83 -6.41 10.72
N ASP A 704 -24.58 -6.67 10.33
CA ASP A 704 -23.94 -6.10 9.15
C ASP A 704 -24.34 -6.93 7.90
N PRO A 705 -25.16 -6.38 6.97
CA PRO A 705 -25.54 -7.07 5.74
C PRO A 705 -24.37 -7.30 4.79
N GLU A 706 -23.28 -6.54 4.94
CA GLU A 706 -22.08 -6.71 4.14
C GLU A 706 -21.18 -7.83 4.70
N ASP A 707 -21.48 -8.38 5.88
CA ASP A 707 -20.75 -9.49 6.52
C ASP A 707 -21.71 -10.63 6.93
N PRO A 708 -22.37 -11.32 5.97
CA PRO A 708 -23.41 -12.31 6.26
C PRO A 708 -22.88 -13.51 7.04
N ILE A 709 -23.76 -14.11 7.87
CA ILE A 709 -23.49 -15.34 8.62
C ILE A 709 -23.33 -16.50 7.63
N PRO A 710 -22.32 -17.38 7.78
CA PRO A 710 -22.11 -18.50 6.87
C PRO A 710 -23.17 -19.59 7.10
N PRO A 711 -23.67 -20.29 6.06
CA PRO A 711 -24.56 -21.43 6.27
C PRO A 711 -23.86 -22.53 7.08
N LEU A 712 -24.56 -23.11 8.06
CA LEU A 712 -24.03 -24.22 8.86
C LEU A 712 -23.87 -25.49 8.03
N PHE A 713 -24.85 -25.80 7.18
CA PHE A 713 -24.85 -26.98 6.33
C PHE A 713 -24.97 -26.57 4.86
N ALA A 714 -23.92 -26.83 4.07
CA ALA A 714 -23.92 -26.51 2.64
C ALA A 714 -24.77 -27.49 1.78
N ASP A 715 -25.19 -28.63 2.33
CA ASP A 715 -25.68 -29.79 1.54
C ASP A 715 -27.03 -30.39 1.98
N ARG A 716 -27.89 -29.68 2.74
CA ARG A 716 -29.27 -30.17 2.96
C ARG A 716 -30.32 -29.16 2.50
N PRO A 717 -31.31 -29.57 1.68
CA PRO A 717 -32.48 -28.75 1.46
C PRO A 717 -33.18 -28.59 2.81
N GLN A 718 -33.25 -27.35 3.31
CA GLN A 718 -34.12 -27.00 4.41
C GLN A 718 -35.55 -27.27 3.95
N LEU A 719 -36.13 -28.38 4.41
CA LEU A 719 -37.56 -28.62 4.24
C LEU A 719 -38.26 -27.72 5.24
N SER A 720 -38.73 -26.56 4.76
CA SER A 720 -39.74 -25.78 5.47
C SER A 720 -40.98 -26.66 5.66
N PRO A 721 -41.58 -26.70 6.87
CA PRO A 721 -42.96 -27.17 7.00
C PRO A 721 -43.86 -26.26 6.15
N ARG A 722 -44.85 -26.85 5.48
CA ARG A 722 -45.91 -26.12 4.79
C ARG A 722 -46.94 -25.58 5.76
#